data_AF-A0A6P0YUF0-F1
#
_entry.id   AF-A0A6P0YUF0-F1
#
_cell.length_a   1.000
_cell.length_b   1.000
_cell.length_c   1.000
_cell.angle_alpha   90.00
_cell.angle_beta   90.00
_cell.angle_gamma   90.00
#
_symmetry.space_group_name_H-M   'P 1'
#
loop_
_entity.id
_entity.type
_entity.pdbx_description
1 polymer ?
#
loop_
_entity_poly.entity_id
_entity_poly.type
_entity_poly.pdbx_seq_one_letter_code
_entity_poly.pdbx_strand_id
1 'polypeptide(L)'
;MYHSGNELRFQKDFSPMIKQLQEHPFMLCSLGVGSYASIHRALWEYFYACSFVQEFQETQKLSSEQLINGVFGPHWQDESWREVLRLIAGTIDPKLVGEIIEFLLKQPVSVVQHVGYHQFQLEGADHLLLVVNCLAEVRDRSVIAPMVNRLLNYLQTAVWLESPISLSSEVAEKLIVSIAQAFKDQPNVLAWLKDCVWREHSTFCAASIKAISQAWTQPSIACWIKEVAQYHPDQATRRTALAALAQHFNDDPDTASILKYCAEWDLDPDARLVAVQALIQHFIDDPDTASILKMSTQYGADHSSSYDPVRPVAVEALAQHFIHDPEIRSILQDCAQYNEIEDARLVAMQALVQYFADDPDTVPLLKDRVLWSDQPHWLGAAAVDALYDLHRQSNVHLLADDFDLSSWLKDLAQNGEDYEVRCVAVDAIARHCVDDSDTLSLLKACATSDEHYEVRRDALVAVIQHFADDPDTLPWLQALAKQNEKTDMCHLAVEGIAQHFTHVPATFPWLKVGTQSDDPDVRRLTLEALAQHFPDDPETVPILKDRAQYDDDPRVRLVVVEAIRASHVQAKDQQCAEDMDISSILKDRAQNDDDEYIRRVTVEALTQHFADALDTETILKACAQNDDDSGVRLMAVKAIHALHQQASVRNFSDTSDTIPFLKDRAQNDDNSGVRRAALEAIAYCFSDAPDTIPLLKDRAQHDGNSNVRRAAVEAIAYCFGDDPDTIPLIKDRVQHDDVSYVRRAAVKALYVLYGQSNMQFWADALDTILWFKKLAQEDSDEHVRRRVVQVIARHCIDDPDTVPWLKDRVQQDDNYSVRLSILYELMNRYARHPQTWDIMSDCAQND
;
A
#
# COMPACT_ATOMS: atom_id res chain seq x y z
N MET A 1 -20.02 -15.31 11.24
CA MET A 1 -21.03 -15.01 12.29
C MET A 1 -20.26 -14.78 13.58
N TYR A 2 -20.60 -13.72 14.34
CA TYR A 2 -20.09 -13.33 15.67
C TYR A 2 -18.76 -12.56 15.78
N HIS A 3 -18.89 -11.23 15.92
CA HIS A 3 -18.19 -10.47 16.98
C HIS A 3 -19.28 -9.90 17.91
N SER A 4 -19.18 -10.26 19.17
CA SER A 4 -20.03 -9.87 20.29
C SER A 4 -19.74 -8.42 20.69
N GLY A 5 -20.58 -7.51 20.19
CA GLY A 5 -20.59 -6.09 20.60
C GLY A 5 -21.80 -5.28 20.10
N ASN A 6 -22.84 -5.93 19.55
CA ASN A 6 -23.97 -5.28 18.88
C ASN A 6 -25.22 -5.15 19.77
N GLU A 7 -25.10 -4.62 20.99
CA GLU A 7 -26.26 -4.29 21.82
C GLU A 7 -26.45 -2.77 21.95
N LEU A 8 -27.50 -2.23 21.30
CA LEU A 8 -28.03 -0.89 21.61
C LEU A 8 -29.06 -1.02 22.76
N ARG A 9 -28.77 -0.41 23.92
CA ARG A 9 -29.78 -0.12 24.95
C ARG A 9 -30.18 1.35 24.87
N PHE A 10 -31.26 1.64 24.15
CA PHE A 10 -31.86 2.98 24.14
C PHE A 10 -32.46 3.30 25.52
N GLN A 11 -31.86 4.23 26.27
CA GLN A 11 -32.41 4.65 27.57
C GLN A 11 -33.46 5.78 27.48
N LYS A 12 -33.82 6.32 26.31
CA LYS A 12 -35.03 7.15 26.08
C LYS A 12 -35.33 7.45 24.59
N ASP A 13 -36.52 8.01 24.36
CA ASP A 13 -37.46 7.90 23.22
C ASP A 13 -36.99 8.35 21.81
N PHE A 14 -36.55 7.40 20.97
CA PHE A 14 -36.36 7.55 19.50
C PHE A 14 -37.56 7.01 18.68
N SER A 15 -38.74 6.87 19.31
CA SER A 15 -39.92 6.17 18.79
C SER A 15 -40.39 6.55 17.36
N PRO A 16 -40.34 7.81 16.91
CA PRO A 16 -40.81 8.16 15.56
C PRO A 16 -39.88 7.63 14.44
N MET A 17 -38.57 7.67 14.67
CA MET A 17 -37.56 7.31 13.67
C MET A 17 -37.38 5.79 13.60
N ILE A 18 -37.45 5.10 14.74
CA ILE A 18 -37.46 3.63 14.79
C ILE A 18 -38.66 3.08 13.99
N LYS A 19 -39.81 3.75 14.03
CA LYS A 19 -40.99 3.34 13.24
C LYS A 19 -40.76 3.44 11.74
N GLN A 20 -40.08 4.49 11.25
CA GLN A 20 -39.73 4.62 9.84
C GLN A 20 -38.70 3.57 9.39
N LEU A 21 -37.72 3.27 10.24
CA LEU A 21 -36.67 2.28 9.94
C LEU A 21 -37.18 0.83 10.03
N GLN A 22 -38.28 0.59 10.77
CA GLN A 22 -38.99 -0.70 10.83
C GLN A 22 -39.79 -1.02 9.55
N GLU A 23 -40.13 -0.02 8.73
CA GLU A 23 -40.88 -0.21 7.49
C GLU A 23 -39.99 -0.67 6.31
N HIS A 24 -38.67 -0.76 6.52
CA HIS A 24 -37.71 -1.22 5.52
C HIS A 24 -37.00 -2.51 6.00
N PRO A 25 -37.24 -3.66 5.34
CA PRO A 25 -36.53 -4.88 5.67
C PRO A 25 -35.01 -4.66 5.49
N PHE A 26 -34.20 -5.31 6.33
CA PHE A 26 -32.72 -5.29 6.33
C PHE A 26 -32.01 -4.11 7.03
N MET A 27 -32.74 -3.16 7.63
CA MET A 27 -32.12 -2.03 8.34
C MET A 27 -31.89 -2.30 9.84
N LEU A 28 -32.86 -2.91 10.53
CA LEU A 28 -32.80 -3.23 11.96
C LEU A 28 -33.38 -4.63 12.22
N CYS A 29 -32.70 -5.43 13.03
CA CYS A 29 -33.17 -6.71 13.56
C CYS A 29 -33.61 -6.54 15.02
N SER A 30 -34.81 -6.99 15.37
CA SER A 30 -35.34 -6.93 16.74
C SER A 30 -34.75 -8.07 17.58
N LEU A 31 -34.09 -7.74 18.69
CA LEU A 31 -33.52 -8.70 19.65
C LEU A 31 -34.43 -8.93 20.88
N GLY A 32 -35.57 -8.24 20.96
CA GLY A 32 -36.51 -8.29 22.09
C GLY A 32 -36.24 -7.23 23.17
N VAL A 33 -37.27 -6.94 23.99
CA VAL A 33 -37.23 -5.98 25.12
C VAL A 33 -36.73 -4.56 24.74
N GLY A 34 -37.14 -4.04 23.58
CA GLY A 34 -36.75 -2.69 23.15
C GLY A 34 -35.30 -2.57 22.66
N SER A 35 -34.60 -3.69 22.47
CA SER A 35 -33.25 -3.75 21.90
C SER A 35 -33.28 -4.16 20.43
N TYR A 36 -32.44 -3.51 19.62
CA TYR A 36 -32.31 -3.72 18.18
C TYR A 36 -30.83 -3.85 17.79
N ALA A 37 -30.53 -4.64 16.76
CA ALA A 37 -29.22 -4.73 16.12
C ALA A 37 -29.29 -4.28 14.66
N SER A 38 -28.34 -3.47 14.20
CA SER A 38 -28.22 -3.10 12.78
C SER A 38 -27.45 -4.17 12.01
N ILE A 39 -27.77 -4.34 10.73
CA ILE A 39 -27.08 -5.27 9.81
C ILE A 39 -25.91 -4.57 9.09
N HIS A 40 -25.86 -3.23 9.10
CA HIS A 40 -24.86 -2.42 8.40
C HIS A 40 -24.07 -1.51 9.36
N ARG A 41 -22.73 -1.51 9.21
CA ARG A 41 -21.75 -0.75 10.02
C ARG A 41 -22.00 0.77 10.01
N ALA A 42 -22.29 1.35 8.85
CA ALA A 42 -22.53 2.80 8.71
C ALA A 42 -23.72 3.31 9.55
N LEU A 43 -24.77 2.50 9.71
CA LEU A 43 -25.91 2.84 10.58
C LEU A 43 -25.51 2.81 12.05
N TRP A 44 -24.66 1.86 12.45
CA TRP A 44 -24.16 1.77 13.82
C TRP A 44 -23.30 2.98 14.17
N GLU A 45 -22.38 3.35 13.28
CA GLU A 45 -21.50 4.51 13.44
C GLU A 45 -22.32 5.81 13.58
N TYR A 46 -23.38 5.95 12.79
CA TYR A 46 -24.33 7.07 12.91
C TYR A 46 -25.06 7.11 14.26
N PHE A 47 -25.62 5.98 14.71
CA PHE A 47 -26.32 5.94 16.01
C PHE A 47 -25.38 6.19 17.19
N TYR A 48 -24.16 5.68 17.14
CA TYR A 48 -23.14 5.92 18.15
C TYR A 48 -22.80 7.41 18.23
N ALA A 49 -22.57 8.05 17.08
CA ALA A 49 -22.33 9.50 17.00
C ALA A 49 -23.51 10.29 17.56
N CYS A 50 -24.74 9.97 17.17
CA CYS A 50 -25.95 10.62 17.70
C CYS A 50 -26.08 10.49 19.21
N SER A 51 -25.69 9.35 19.81
CA SER A 51 -25.76 9.17 21.26
C SER A 51 -24.85 10.15 22.01
N PHE A 52 -23.61 10.33 21.54
CA PHE A 52 -22.68 11.30 22.13
C PHE A 52 -23.13 12.74 21.92
N VAL A 53 -23.65 13.07 20.73
CA VAL A 53 -24.21 14.39 20.44
C VAL A 53 -25.41 14.69 21.35
N GLN A 54 -26.29 13.72 21.58
CA GLN A 54 -27.42 13.87 22.50
C GLN A 54 -26.95 14.04 23.95
N GLU A 55 -25.94 13.27 24.38
CA GLU A 55 -25.37 13.40 25.71
C GLU A 55 -24.72 14.77 25.95
N PHE A 56 -24.11 15.33 24.90
CA PHE A 56 -23.47 16.64 24.91
C PHE A 56 -24.48 17.80 24.78
N GLN A 57 -25.29 17.84 23.72
CA GLN A 57 -26.15 19.00 23.39
C GLN A 57 -27.46 19.02 24.17
N GLU A 58 -28.15 17.88 24.27
CA GLU A 58 -29.51 17.83 24.83
C GLU A 58 -29.50 17.57 26.33
N THR A 59 -28.79 16.54 26.78
CA THR A 59 -28.84 16.11 28.19
C THR A 59 -27.75 16.74 29.05
N GLN A 60 -26.75 17.39 28.44
CA GLN A 60 -25.62 18.06 29.12
C GLN A 60 -24.91 17.14 30.14
N LYS A 61 -24.91 15.83 29.89
CA LYS A 61 -24.22 14.82 30.71
C LYS A 61 -22.74 14.74 30.37
N LEU A 62 -22.39 15.13 29.15
CA LEU A 62 -21.02 15.17 28.65
C LEU A 62 -20.61 16.64 28.53
N SER A 63 -19.48 17.03 29.15
CA SER A 63 -18.89 18.36 28.96
C SER A 63 -18.06 18.43 27.67
N SER A 64 -17.68 19.64 27.23
CA SER A 64 -16.78 19.82 26.09
C SER A 64 -15.41 19.16 26.34
N GLU A 65 -14.89 19.27 27.56
CA GLU A 65 -13.65 18.62 27.97
C GLU A 65 -13.76 17.09 27.93
N GLN A 66 -14.89 16.53 28.35
CA GLN A 66 -15.14 15.08 28.30
C GLN A 66 -15.35 14.58 26.87
N LEU A 67 -15.95 15.39 25.99
CA LEU A 67 -16.07 15.05 24.57
C LEU A 67 -14.68 15.02 23.91
N ILE A 68 -13.83 16.02 24.17
CA ILE A 68 -12.48 16.09 23.62
C ILE A 68 -11.59 14.99 24.20
N ASN A 69 -11.43 14.93 25.53
CA ASN A 69 -10.45 14.03 26.16
C ASN A 69 -10.99 12.61 26.39
N GLY A 70 -12.31 12.44 26.50
CA GLY A 70 -12.95 11.15 26.82
C GLY A 70 -13.54 10.43 25.62
N VAL A 71 -13.77 11.12 24.49
CA VAL A 71 -14.27 10.50 23.24
C VAL A 71 -13.25 10.63 22.12
N PHE A 72 -12.79 11.84 21.78
CA PHE A 72 -11.77 11.98 20.72
C PHE A 72 -10.39 11.46 21.17
N GLY A 73 -9.98 11.72 22.40
CA GLY A 73 -8.67 11.32 22.93
C GLY A 73 -8.36 9.82 22.88
N PRO A 74 -9.24 8.93 23.34
CA PRO A 74 -8.97 7.49 23.33
C PRO A 74 -9.13 6.84 21.94
N HIS A 75 -9.84 7.48 21.02
CA HIS A 75 -10.32 6.85 19.79
C HIS A 75 -9.75 7.42 18.49
N TRP A 76 -8.95 8.49 18.52
CA TRP A 76 -8.46 9.13 17.29
C TRP A 76 -7.51 8.25 16.45
N GLN A 77 -6.82 7.29 17.07
CA GLN A 77 -5.98 6.30 16.37
C GLN A 77 -6.78 5.09 15.88
N ASP A 78 -7.98 4.88 16.39
CA ASP A 78 -8.77 3.69 16.10
C ASP A 78 -9.52 3.88 14.77
N GLU A 79 -9.14 3.10 13.75
CA GLU A 79 -9.79 3.14 12.44
C GLU A 79 -11.29 2.85 12.52
N SER A 80 -11.73 2.01 13.46
CA SER A 80 -13.14 1.69 13.64
C SER A 80 -13.99 2.88 14.11
N TRP A 81 -13.36 3.92 14.68
CA TRP A 81 -14.02 5.11 15.21
C TRP A 81 -14.01 6.32 14.28
N ARG A 82 -13.26 6.29 13.17
CA ARG A 82 -13.08 7.47 12.30
C ARG A 82 -14.40 8.08 11.83
N GLU A 83 -15.32 7.25 11.39
CA GLU A 83 -16.62 7.71 10.89
C GLU A 83 -17.50 8.26 12.02
N VAL A 84 -17.49 7.63 13.20
CA VAL A 84 -18.20 8.12 14.40
C VAL A 84 -17.70 9.52 14.77
N LEU A 85 -16.38 9.69 14.85
CA LEU A 85 -15.76 10.97 15.20
C LEU A 85 -16.05 12.07 14.17
N ARG A 86 -16.02 11.73 12.86
CA ARG A 86 -16.40 12.64 11.77
C ARG A 86 -17.85 13.11 11.90
N LEU A 87 -18.79 12.18 12.14
CA LEU A 87 -20.22 12.49 12.27
C LEU A 87 -20.54 13.34 13.50
N ILE A 88 -19.83 13.13 14.61
CA ILE A 88 -19.92 13.99 15.80
C ILE A 88 -19.49 15.42 15.42
N ALA A 89 -18.34 15.57 14.74
CA ALA A 89 -17.83 16.89 14.32
C ALA A 89 -18.82 17.64 13.40
N GLY A 90 -19.55 16.93 12.53
CA GLY A 90 -20.56 17.55 11.65
C GLY A 90 -21.85 18.03 12.33
N THR A 91 -22.07 17.67 13.60
CA THR A 91 -23.32 17.97 14.31
C THR A 91 -23.13 19.00 15.44
N ILE A 92 -21.90 19.19 15.92
CA ILE A 92 -21.57 20.09 17.04
C ILE A 92 -21.21 21.52 16.58
N ASP A 93 -21.06 22.43 17.55
CA ASP A 93 -20.75 23.84 17.27
C ASP A 93 -19.39 24.00 16.55
N PRO A 94 -19.30 24.80 15.47
CA PRO A 94 -18.06 24.99 14.72
C PRO A 94 -16.84 25.41 15.56
N LYS A 95 -17.02 26.20 16.63
CA LYS A 95 -15.89 26.59 17.49
C LYS A 95 -15.33 25.40 18.26
N LEU A 96 -16.21 24.54 18.75
CA LEU A 96 -15.83 23.31 19.44
C LEU A 96 -15.14 22.33 18.48
N VAL A 97 -15.58 22.25 17.22
CA VAL A 97 -14.83 21.49 16.19
C VAL A 97 -13.43 22.07 16.01
N GLY A 98 -13.28 23.40 16.05
CA GLY A 98 -11.97 24.05 16.06
C GLY A 98 -11.07 23.63 17.23
N GLU A 99 -11.62 23.51 18.43
CA GLU A 99 -10.91 23.02 19.62
C GLU A 99 -10.53 21.53 19.48
N ILE A 100 -11.42 20.69 18.94
CA ILE A 100 -11.14 19.28 18.64
C ILE A 100 -10.02 19.16 17.61
N ILE A 101 -10.06 19.94 16.53
CA ILE A 101 -8.98 19.98 15.53
C ILE A 101 -7.66 20.37 16.19
N GLU A 102 -7.66 21.37 17.08
CA GLU A 102 -6.46 21.77 17.81
C GLU A 102 -5.92 20.67 18.71
N PHE A 103 -6.82 19.96 19.40
CA PHE A 103 -6.47 18.81 20.22
C PHE A 103 -5.86 17.68 19.39
N LEU A 104 -6.46 17.34 18.25
CA LEU A 104 -5.98 16.29 17.35
C LEU A 104 -4.61 16.62 16.75
N LEU A 105 -4.36 17.90 16.42
CA LEU A 105 -3.05 18.35 15.92
C LEU A 105 -1.93 18.32 16.98
N LYS A 106 -2.29 18.32 18.27
CA LYS A 106 -1.35 18.24 19.39
C LYS A 106 -1.02 16.80 19.79
N GLN A 107 -1.66 15.80 19.19
CA GLN A 107 -1.40 14.42 19.54
C GLN A 107 0.01 13.99 19.10
N PRO A 108 0.74 13.23 19.95
CA PRO A 108 2.05 12.71 19.57
C PRO A 108 1.90 11.71 18.43
N VAL A 109 2.57 11.97 17.32
CA VAL A 109 2.54 11.09 16.16
C VAL A 109 3.62 10.03 16.30
N SER A 110 3.23 8.77 16.42
CA SER A 110 4.16 7.65 16.37
C SER A 110 4.76 7.54 14.96
N VAL A 111 6.07 7.76 14.83
CA VAL A 111 6.84 7.53 13.59
C VAL A 111 7.18 6.05 13.41
N VAL A 112 6.81 5.21 14.38
CA VAL A 112 7.31 3.85 14.49
C VAL A 112 6.16 2.87 14.38
N GLN A 113 5.77 2.56 13.14
CA GLN A 113 5.16 1.27 12.85
C GLN A 113 5.76 0.70 11.56
N HIS A 114 6.17 -0.56 11.65
CA HIS A 114 6.63 -1.44 10.56
C HIS A 114 8.02 -1.13 9.95
N VAL A 115 9.07 -1.68 10.57
CA VAL A 115 10.21 -2.20 9.78
C VAL A 115 10.19 -3.71 9.98
N GLY A 116 9.33 -4.36 9.21
CA GLY A 116 9.37 -5.78 8.90
C GLY A 116 9.44 -5.90 7.38
N TYR A 117 10.16 -6.89 6.88
CA TYR A 117 10.43 -7.10 5.45
C TYR A 117 9.20 -7.48 4.60
N HIS A 118 7.97 -7.28 5.08
CA HIS A 118 6.75 -7.43 4.30
C HIS A 118 5.82 -6.22 4.54
N GLN A 119 5.49 -5.54 3.44
CA GLN A 119 4.41 -4.57 3.26
C GLN A 119 4.22 -3.45 4.31
N PHE A 120 4.59 -2.25 3.86
CA PHE A 120 4.19 -0.92 4.30
C PHE A 120 2.87 -0.81 5.08
N GLN A 121 2.93 -0.43 6.35
CA GLN A 121 1.89 0.39 7.01
C GLN A 121 2.56 1.37 7.98
N LEU A 122 3.02 2.51 7.45
CA LEU A 122 3.44 3.64 8.25
C LEU A 122 2.19 4.43 8.69
N GLU A 123 1.50 3.98 9.73
CA GLU A 123 0.28 4.61 10.27
C GLU A 123 0.59 5.78 11.23
N GLY A 124 1.24 6.83 10.71
CA GLY A 124 1.46 8.07 11.46
C GLY A 124 0.53 9.23 11.08
N ALA A 125 -0.11 9.21 9.90
CA ALA A 125 -0.82 10.38 9.36
C ALA A 125 -2.35 10.27 9.27
N ASP A 126 -2.92 9.18 9.75
CA ASP A 126 -4.36 8.95 9.68
C ASP A 126 -5.19 9.96 10.48
N HIS A 127 -4.62 10.46 11.57
CA HIS A 127 -5.22 11.56 12.32
C HIS A 127 -5.31 12.84 11.47
N LEU A 128 -4.41 13.07 10.50
CA LEU A 128 -4.49 14.21 9.59
C LEU A 128 -5.67 14.08 8.63
N LEU A 129 -5.94 12.86 8.14
CA LEU A 129 -7.13 12.58 7.35
C LEU A 129 -8.41 12.79 8.19
N LEU A 130 -8.44 12.29 9.43
CA LEU A 130 -9.54 12.53 10.36
C LEU A 130 -9.75 14.04 10.60
N VAL A 131 -8.67 14.80 10.82
CA VAL A 131 -8.74 16.26 11.02
C VAL A 131 -9.30 16.98 9.79
N VAL A 132 -8.85 16.63 8.59
CA VAL A 132 -9.39 17.21 7.34
C VAL A 132 -10.87 16.85 7.17
N ASN A 133 -11.25 15.61 7.47
CA ASN A 133 -12.63 15.17 7.39
C ASN A 133 -13.54 15.86 8.42
N CYS A 134 -13.08 16.05 9.67
CA CYS A 134 -13.80 16.84 10.67
C CYS A 134 -13.99 18.29 10.22
N LEU A 135 -12.98 18.92 9.60
CA LEU A 135 -13.13 20.27 9.04
C LEU A 135 -14.11 20.28 7.86
N ALA A 136 -14.12 19.23 7.03
CA ALA A 136 -14.97 19.14 5.87
C ALA A 136 -16.46 19.28 6.24
N GLU A 137 -16.86 18.72 7.39
CA GLU A 137 -18.23 18.78 7.93
C GLU A 137 -18.64 20.16 8.49
N VAL A 138 -17.69 21.06 8.73
CA VAL A 138 -18.00 22.40 9.26
C VAL A 138 -18.63 23.26 8.17
N ARG A 139 -19.94 23.54 8.31
CA ARG A 139 -20.72 24.32 7.33
C ARG A 139 -20.32 25.79 7.24
N ASP A 140 -20.06 26.44 8.38
CA ASP A 140 -19.59 27.83 8.42
C ASP A 140 -18.17 27.90 8.98
N ARG A 141 -17.21 27.91 8.07
CA ARG A 141 -15.78 27.94 8.39
C ARG A 141 -15.26 29.33 8.72
N SER A 142 -16.05 30.38 8.48
CA SER A 142 -15.64 31.76 8.78
C SER A 142 -15.43 31.98 10.28
N VAL A 143 -16.21 31.27 11.11
CA VAL A 143 -16.16 31.32 12.58
C VAL A 143 -14.84 30.75 13.14
N ILE A 144 -14.18 29.86 12.39
CA ILE A 144 -12.92 29.22 12.76
C ILE A 144 -11.79 29.51 11.75
N ALA A 145 -11.88 30.62 11.01
CA ALA A 145 -10.91 30.96 9.96
C ALA A 145 -9.43 30.93 10.40
N PRO A 146 -9.05 31.41 11.62
CA PRO A 146 -7.66 31.27 12.10
C PRO A 146 -7.20 29.81 12.22
N MET A 147 -8.09 28.90 12.67
CA MET A 147 -7.80 27.47 12.77
C MET A 147 -7.69 26.83 11.38
N VAL A 148 -8.58 27.19 10.45
CA VAL A 148 -8.54 26.70 9.06
C VAL A 148 -7.21 27.05 8.37
N ASN A 149 -6.73 28.29 8.52
CA ASN A 149 -5.46 28.72 7.95
C ASN A 149 -4.27 28.00 8.61
N ARG A 150 -4.32 27.82 9.94
CA ARG A 150 -3.28 27.09 10.68
C ARG A 150 -3.23 25.63 10.24
N LEU A 151 -4.39 24.98 10.13
CA LEU A 151 -4.50 23.60 9.67
C LEU A 151 -3.99 23.46 8.23
N LEU A 152 -4.41 24.33 7.30
CA LEU A 152 -3.91 24.30 5.93
C LEU A 152 -2.39 24.42 5.88
N ASN A 153 -1.81 25.38 6.62
CA ASN A 153 -0.36 25.53 6.71
C ASN A 153 0.31 24.29 7.31
N TYR A 154 -0.27 23.70 8.34
CA TYR A 154 0.23 22.48 8.96
C TYR A 154 0.22 21.31 7.97
N LEU A 155 -0.88 21.09 7.24
CA LEU A 155 -1.02 20.00 6.28
C LEU A 155 -0.11 20.19 5.06
N GLN A 156 -0.07 21.39 4.50
CA GLN A 156 0.87 21.74 3.42
C GLN A 156 2.31 21.55 3.87
N THR A 157 2.61 21.89 5.13
CA THR A 157 3.92 21.64 5.75
C THR A 157 4.18 20.14 5.93
N ALA A 158 3.21 19.35 6.41
CA ALA A 158 3.34 17.92 6.59
C ALA A 158 3.65 17.19 5.26
N VAL A 159 2.90 17.53 4.21
CA VAL A 159 3.15 17.05 2.83
C VAL A 159 4.49 17.57 2.28
N TRP A 160 4.91 18.79 2.65
CA TRP A 160 6.16 19.41 2.17
C TRP A 160 7.42 18.95 2.91
N LEU A 161 7.29 18.51 4.16
CA LEU A 161 8.41 18.22 5.05
C LEU A 161 8.87 16.75 5.01
N GLU A 162 8.02 15.79 4.59
CA GLU A 162 8.35 14.34 4.55
C GLU A 162 8.97 13.78 5.85
N SER A 163 8.67 14.40 7.00
CA SER A 163 8.86 13.86 8.35
C SER A 163 8.28 14.90 9.36
N PRO A 164 7.98 14.55 10.62
CA PRO A 164 8.36 13.31 11.28
C PRO A 164 7.65 12.07 10.71
N ILE A 165 6.54 12.26 9.99
CA ILE A 165 5.75 11.18 9.37
C ILE A 165 6.24 10.92 7.95
N SER A 166 6.78 9.72 7.69
CA SER A 166 6.94 9.23 6.32
C SER A 166 5.55 8.84 5.82
N LEU A 167 4.94 9.67 4.98
CA LEU A 167 3.63 9.37 4.38
C LEU A 167 3.80 8.26 3.34
N SER A 168 3.00 7.20 3.42
CA SER A 168 2.88 6.26 2.31
C SER A 168 2.30 6.96 1.08
N SER A 169 2.56 6.41 -0.12
CA SER A 169 2.00 6.94 -1.37
C SER A 169 0.48 7.05 -1.35
N GLU A 170 -0.20 6.05 -0.76
CA GLU A 170 -1.66 6.01 -0.65
C GLU A 170 -2.21 7.07 0.30
N VAL A 171 -1.62 7.22 1.49
CA VAL A 171 -2.07 8.24 2.46
C VAL A 171 -1.77 9.65 1.96
N ALA A 172 -0.62 9.84 1.31
CA ALA A 172 -0.28 11.07 0.62
C ALA A 172 -1.30 11.45 -0.45
N GLU A 173 -1.71 10.49 -1.28
CA GLU A 173 -2.72 10.72 -2.32
C GLU A 173 -4.07 11.11 -1.71
N LYS A 174 -4.57 10.31 -0.76
CA LYS A 174 -5.83 10.61 -0.05
C LYS A 174 -5.79 11.99 0.60
N LEU A 175 -4.68 12.32 1.26
CA LEU A 175 -4.52 13.61 1.93
C LEU A 175 -4.51 14.78 0.94
N ILE A 176 -3.81 14.67 -0.19
CA ILE A 176 -3.78 15.71 -1.22
C ILE A 176 -5.19 15.93 -1.81
N VAL A 177 -5.91 14.86 -2.11
CA VAL A 177 -7.30 14.95 -2.62
C VAL A 177 -8.21 15.58 -1.58
N SER A 178 -8.13 15.15 -0.31
CA SER A 178 -8.90 15.73 0.78
C SER A 178 -8.57 17.21 1.02
N ILE A 179 -7.30 17.62 0.91
CA ILE A 179 -6.91 19.04 0.99
C ILE A 179 -7.51 19.83 -0.18
N ALA A 180 -7.41 19.32 -1.41
CA ALA A 180 -7.97 20.00 -2.58
C ALA A 180 -9.49 20.21 -2.43
N GLN A 181 -10.21 19.20 -1.97
CA GLN A 181 -11.66 19.28 -1.76
C GLN A 181 -12.03 20.19 -0.59
N ALA A 182 -11.35 20.03 0.55
CA ALA A 182 -11.65 20.80 1.76
C ALA A 182 -11.23 22.26 1.62
N PHE A 183 -10.22 22.60 0.83
CA PHE A 183 -9.71 23.97 0.74
C PHE A 183 -9.78 24.56 -0.68
N LYS A 184 -10.66 24.06 -1.55
CA LYS A 184 -10.78 24.53 -2.94
C LYS A 184 -11.00 26.04 -3.09
N ASP A 185 -11.69 26.65 -2.12
CA ASP A 185 -12.03 28.07 -2.12
C ASP A 185 -10.87 28.97 -1.62
N GLN A 186 -9.78 28.36 -1.13
CA GLN A 186 -8.60 29.08 -0.69
C GLN A 186 -7.67 29.37 -1.88
N PRO A 187 -7.30 30.64 -2.12
CA PRO A 187 -6.62 31.05 -3.35
C PRO A 187 -5.21 30.46 -3.53
N ASN A 188 -4.58 30.03 -2.44
CA ASN A 188 -3.21 29.48 -2.42
C ASN A 188 -3.14 27.96 -2.67
N VAL A 189 -4.28 27.24 -2.62
CA VAL A 189 -4.28 25.78 -2.69
C VAL A 189 -4.05 25.28 -4.11
N LEU A 190 -4.71 25.89 -5.09
CA LEU A 190 -4.49 25.55 -6.50
C LEU A 190 -3.04 25.78 -6.92
N ALA A 191 -2.46 26.91 -6.48
CA ALA A 191 -1.04 27.19 -6.71
C ALA A 191 -0.20 26.08 -6.09
N TRP A 192 -0.36 25.83 -4.79
CA TRP A 192 0.37 24.80 -4.05
C TRP A 192 0.29 23.39 -4.67
N LEU A 193 -0.89 22.97 -5.17
CA LEU A 193 -1.05 21.69 -5.84
C LEU A 193 -0.26 21.64 -7.15
N LYS A 194 -0.24 22.73 -7.92
CA LYS A 194 0.63 22.83 -9.09
C LYS A 194 2.11 22.71 -8.69
N ASP A 195 2.53 23.17 -7.50
CA ASP A 195 3.92 22.99 -7.02
C ASP A 195 4.26 21.53 -6.86
N CYS A 196 3.30 20.76 -6.34
CA CYS A 196 3.49 19.37 -6.01
C CYS A 196 3.72 18.51 -7.26
N VAL A 197 3.29 18.95 -8.44
CA VAL A 197 3.43 18.24 -9.72
C VAL A 197 4.84 18.23 -10.29
N TRP A 198 5.65 19.23 -9.93
CA TRP A 198 7.02 19.37 -10.43
C TRP A 198 8.06 18.85 -9.43
N ARG A 199 7.68 17.93 -8.52
CA ARG A 199 8.56 17.37 -7.49
C ARG A 199 9.11 16.00 -7.88
N GLU A 200 10.18 15.60 -7.20
CA GLU A 200 10.91 14.34 -7.43
C GLU A 200 10.10 13.06 -7.11
N HIS A 201 8.97 13.18 -6.40
CA HIS A 201 8.14 12.05 -5.99
C HIS A 201 6.89 11.94 -6.87
N SER A 202 6.93 11.01 -7.83
CA SER A 202 5.87 10.75 -8.82
C SER A 202 4.48 10.55 -8.22
N THR A 203 4.38 10.00 -7.00
CA THR A 203 3.12 9.76 -6.29
C THR A 203 2.40 11.06 -5.92
N PHE A 204 3.12 12.08 -5.44
CA PHE A 204 2.51 13.38 -5.16
C PHE A 204 2.13 14.10 -6.45
N CYS A 205 2.90 13.92 -7.53
CA CYS A 205 2.61 14.52 -8.82
C CYS A 205 1.29 14.00 -9.39
N ALA A 206 1.13 12.68 -9.41
CA ALA A 206 -0.10 12.03 -9.85
C ALA A 206 -1.31 12.44 -9.00
N ALA A 207 -1.19 12.37 -7.67
CA ALA A 207 -2.25 12.77 -6.76
C ALA A 207 -2.68 14.23 -6.95
N SER A 208 -1.73 15.14 -7.17
CA SER A 208 -2.02 16.56 -7.37
C SER A 208 -2.73 16.81 -8.69
N ILE A 209 -2.33 16.14 -9.79
CA ILE A 209 -3.03 16.25 -11.07
C ILE A 209 -4.48 15.78 -10.93
N LYS A 210 -4.71 14.61 -10.33
CA LYS A 210 -6.06 14.08 -10.08
C LYS A 210 -6.90 15.03 -9.23
N ALA A 211 -6.31 15.55 -8.16
CA ALA A 211 -7.00 16.49 -7.27
C ALA A 211 -7.35 17.80 -7.99
N ILE A 212 -6.44 18.33 -8.83
CA ILE A 212 -6.67 19.54 -9.62
C ILE A 212 -7.78 19.31 -10.64
N SER A 213 -7.72 18.23 -11.42
CA SER A 213 -8.68 17.96 -12.50
C SER A 213 -10.10 17.72 -11.99
N GLN A 214 -10.24 17.15 -10.78
CA GLN A 214 -11.54 16.93 -10.14
C GLN A 214 -12.13 18.20 -9.52
N ALA A 215 -11.29 19.05 -8.92
CA ALA A 215 -11.77 20.21 -8.15
C ALA A 215 -11.88 21.51 -8.97
N TRP A 216 -11.15 21.65 -10.08
CA TRP A 216 -11.19 22.84 -10.95
C TRP A 216 -11.41 22.47 -12.42
N THR A 217 -12.50 22.97 -13.00
CA THR A 217 -12.94 22.64 -14.38
C THR A 217 -12.82 23.80 -15.39
N GLN A 218 -12.15 24.87 -15.00
CA GLN A 218 -11.97 26.06 -15.85
C GLN A 218 -11.00 25.80 -17.03
N PRO A 219 -11.19 26.42 -18.23
CA PRO A 219 -10.36 26.14 -19.41
C PRO A 219 -8.85 26.36 -19.22
N SER A 220 -8.45 27.26 -18.31
CA SER A 220 -7.03 27.48 -17.99
C SER A 220 -6.38 26.28 -17.31
N ILE A 221 -7.15 25.39 -16.67
CA ILE A 221 -6.64 24.12 -16.13
C ILE A 221 -6.42 23.13 -17.26
N ALA A 222 -7.35 23.04 -18.23
CA ALA A 222 -7.16 22.21 -19.41
C ALA A 222 -5.84 22.55 -20.12
N CYS A 223 -5.60 23.84 -20.42
CA CYS A 223 -4.33 24.28 -21.03
C CYS A 223 -3.10 23.84 -20.21
N TRP A 224 -3.15 24.00 -18.90
CA TRP A 224 -2.04 23.61 -18.03
C TRP A 224 -1.82 22.08 -18.00
N ILE A 225 -2.89 21.26 -17.98
CA ILE A 225 -2.75 19.79 -18.03
C ILE A 225 -2.22 19.34 -19.39
N LYS A 226 -2.60 19.99 -20.50
CA LYS A 226 -2.05 19.72 -21.84
C LYS A 226 -0.53 19.89 -21.87
N GLU A 227 -0.02 20.98 -21.31
CA GLU A 227 1.42 21.22 -21.21
C GLU A 227 2.12 20.12 -20.39
N VAL A 228 1.54 19.74 -19.25
CA VAL A 228 2.07 18.65 -18.41
C VAL A 228 2.06 17.32 -19.15
N ALA A 229 0.99 16.99 -19.87
CA ALA A 229 0.84 15.75 -20.61
C ALA A 229 1.88 15.59 -21.73
N GLN A 230 2.29 16.69 -22.36
CA GLN A 230 3.21 16.67 -23.50
C GLN A 230 4.69 16.77 -23.09
N TYR A 231 5.01 17.61 -22.11
CA TYR A 231 6.38 18.07 -21.90
C TYR A 231 6.97 17.71 -20.53
N HIS A 232 6.18 17.13 -19.62
CA HIS A 232 6.71 16.79 -18.30
C HIS A 232 7.78 15.69 -18.41
N PRO A 233 8.97 15.85 -17.79
CA PRO A 233 10.07 14.90 -17.93
C PRO A 233 9.74 13.53 -17.32
N ASP A 234 8.99 13.52 -16.21
CA ASP A 234 8.52 12.30 -15.57
C ASP A 234 7.36 11.66 -16.35
N GLN A 235 7.53 10.38 -16.70
CA GLN A 235 6.59 9.59 -17.49
C GLN A 235 5.29 9.29 -16.73
N ALA A 236 5.35 9.02 -15.42
CA ALA A 236 4.16 8.76 -14.60
C ALA A 236 3.25 10.00 -14.46
N THR A 237 3.86 11.17 -14.38
CA THR A 237 3.14 12.45 -14.39
C THR A 237 2.47 12.70 -15.74
N ARG A 238 3.14 12.44 -16.87
CA ARG A 238 2.51 12.54 -18.21
C ARG A 238 1.31 11.63 -18.35
N ARG A 239 1.45 10.35 -17.95
CA ARG A 239 0.35 9.37 -17.94
C ARG A 239 -0.86 9.86 -17.17
N THR A 240 -0.64 10.39 -15.96
CA THR A 240 -1.73 10.91 -15.14
C THR A 240 -2.39 12.13 -15.76
N ALA A 241 -1.62 13.01 -16.40
CA ALA A 241 -2.15 14.17 -17.13
C ALA A 241 -2.99 13.76 -18.35
N LEU A 242 -2.55 12.77 -19.14
CA LEU A 242 -3.33 12.23 -20.26
C LEU A 242 -4.67 11.66 -19.81
N ALA A 243 -4.67 10.84 -18.74
CA ALA A 243 -5.89 10.30 -18.15
C ALA A 243 -6.82 11.41 -17.64
N ALA A 244 -6.27 12.45 -17.00
CA ALA A 244 -7.04 13.58 -16.51
C ALA A 244 -7.68 14.40 -17.64
N LEU A 245 -6.97 14.60 -18.77
CA LEU A 245 -7.53 15.26 -19.95
C LEU A 245 -8.71 14.47 -20.51
N ALA A 246 -8.54 13.16 -20.68
CA ALA A 246 -9.58 12.29 -21.21
C ALA A 246 -10.83 12.25 -20.32
N GLN A 247 -10.65 12.16 -19.00
CA GLN A 247 -11.76 11.99 -18.07
C GLN A 247 -12.52 13.29 -17.79
N HIS A 248 -11.82 14.42 -17.69
CA HIS A 248 -12.40 15.67 -17.18
C HIS A 248 -12.45 16.80 -18.21
N PHE A 249 -11.73 16.67 -19.33
CA PHE A 249 -11.61 17.69 -20.37
C PHE A 249 -11.76 17.11 -21.80
N ASN A 250 -12.59 16.07 -21.96
CA ASN A 250 -12.86 15.46 -23.27
C ASN A 250 -13.61 16.39 -24.24
N ASP A 251 -14.40 17.34 -23.72
CA ASP A 251 -15.09 18.35 -24.53
C ASP A 251 -14.13 19.44 -25.08
N ASP A 252 -12.88 19.49 -24.62
CA ASP A 252 -11.88 20.43 -25.13
C ASP A 252 -11.40 20.00 -26.54
N PRO A 253 -11.38 20.94 -27.51
CA PRO A 253 -11.12 20.61 -28.91
C PRO A 253 -9.72 20.05 -29.19
N ASP A 254 -8.73 20.33 -28.34
CA ASP A 254 -7.37 19.87 -28.57
C ASP A 254 -7.11 18.50 -27.91
N THR A 255 -7.95 18.06 -26.98
CA THR A 255 -7.74 16.83 -26.20
C THR A 255 -7.56 15.63 -27.11
N ALA A 256 -8.45 15.43 -28.08
CA ALA A 256 -8.34 14.32 -29.04
C ALA A 256 -7.01 14.37 -29.82
N SER A 257 -6.59 15.54 -30.27
CA SER A 257 -5.34 15.71 -31.05
C SER A 257 -4.10 15.35 -30.23
N ILE A 258 -4.09 15.69 -28.94
CA ILE A 258 -3.00 15.36 -28.02
C ILE A 258 -2.96 13.86 -27.74
N LEU A 259 -4.11 13.25 -27.49
CA LEU A 259 -4.21 11.80 -27.28
C LEU A 259 -3.73 11.04 -28.53
N LYS A 260 -4.13 11.45 -29.75
CA LYS A 260 -3.64 10.87 -31.00
C LYS A 260 -2.12 10.97 -31.13
N TYR A 261 -1.57 12.17 -30.89
CA TYR A 261 -0.12 12.38 -30.97
C TYR A 261 0.63 11.50 -29.96
N CYS A 262 0.17 11.45 -28.70
CA CYS A 262 0.78 10.61 -27.67
C CYS A 262 0.63 9.11 -27.99
N ALA A 263 -0.52 8.67 -28.51
CA ALA A 263 -0.75 7.28 -28.89
C ALA A 263 0.22 6.79 -29.97
N GLU A 264 0.60 7.65 -30.92
CA GLU A 264 1.50 7.29 -32.02
C GLU A 264 2.98 7.48 -31.66
N TRP A 265 3.33 8.58 -31.01
CA TRP A 265 4.71 9.08 -30.95
C TRP A 265 5.31 9.19 -29.56
N ASP A 266 4.56 8.93 -28.47
CA ASP A 266 5.16 8.96 -27.13
C ASP A 266 6.18 7.84 -26.96
N LEU A 267 7.34 8.20 -26.44
CA LEU A 267 8.44 7.27 -26.19
C LEU A 267 8.11 6.29 -25.07
N ASP A 268 7.21 6.65 -24.14
CA ASP A 268 6.77 5.80 -23.04
C ASP A 268 5.61 4.88 -23.48
N PRO A 269 5.77 3.54 -23.50
CA PRO A 269 4.70 2.60 -23.83
C PRO A 269 3.44 2.73 -22.96
N ASP A 270 3.61 3.06 -21.68
CA ASP A 270 2.48 3.20 -20.77
C ASP A 270 1.72 4.51 -21.03
N ALA A 271 2.38 5.58 -21.47
CA ALA A 271 1.73 6.82 -21.93
C ALA A 271 0.94 6.60 -23.22
N ARG A 272 1.49 5.82 -24.17
CA ARG A 272 0.75 5.42 -25.38
C ARG A 272 -0.49 4.61 -25.02
N LEU A 273 -0.38 3.66 -24.08
CA LEU A 273 -1.50 2.85 -23.60
C LEU A 273 -2.63 3.74 -23.06
N VAL A 274 -2.31 4.66 -22.15
CA VAL A 274 -3.31 5.58 -21.58
C VAL A 274 -3.97 6.41 -22.67
N ALA A 275 -3.21 6.88 -23.65
CA ALA A 275 -3.73 7.64 -24.77
C ALA A 275 -4.67 6.80 -25.66
N VAL A 276 -4.29 5.56 -25.99
CA VAL A 276 -5.12 4.63 -26.77
C VAL A 276 -6.41 4.26 -26.01
N GLN A 277 -6.32 3.94 -24.71
CA GLN A 277 -7.49 3.68 -23.87
C GLN A 277 -8.43 4.89 -23.82
N ALA A 278 -7.89 6.10 -23.70
CA ALA A 278 -8.67 7.33 -23.73
C ALA A 278 -9.36 7.56 -25.09
N LEU A 279 -8.70 7.28 -26.21
CA LEU A 279 -9.30 7.34 -27.54
C LEU A 279 -10.44 6.33 -27.68
N ILE A 280 -10.25 5.09 -27.23
CA ILE A 280 -11.29 4.05 -27.26
C ILE A 280 -12.50 4.47 -26.40
N GLN A 281 -12.26 4.98 -25.19
CA GLN A 281 -13.32 5.28 -24.24
C GLN A 281 -14.12 6.53 -24.60
N HIS A 282 -13.47 7.57 -25.13
CA HIS A 282 -14.08 8.90 -25.30
C HIS A 282 -14.15 9.39 -26.74
N PHE A 283 -13.38 8.79 -27.66
CA PHE A 283 -13.23 9.27 -29.05
C PHE A 283 -13.29 8.11 -30.07
N ILE A 284 -14.10 7.08 -29.81
CA ILE A 284 -14.20 5.90 -30.68
C ILE A 284 -14.75 6.24 -32.08
N ASP A 285 -15.65 7.22 -32.16
CA ASP A 285 -16.26 7.69 -33.42
C ASP A 285 -15.35 8.63 -34.21
N ASP A 286 -14.20 9.01 -33.66
CA ASP A 286 -13.23 9.83 -34.38
C ASP A 286 -12.62 9.01 -35.54
N PRO A 287 -12.59 9.55 -36.77
CA PRO A 287 -12.17 8.80 -37.96
C PRO A 287 -10.73 8.29 -37.90
N ASP A 288 -9.86 8.93 -37.12
CA ASP A 288 -8.46 8.54 -37.02
C ASP A 288 -8.24 7.42 -36.01
N THR A 289 -9.15 7.24 -35.03
CA THR A 289 -9.00 6.24 -33.96
C THR A 289 -8.83 4.83 -34.52
N ALA A 290 -9.64 4.42 -35.49
CA ALA A 290 -9.51 3.12 -36.14
C ALA A 290 -8.14 2.92 -36.80
N SER A 291 -7.61 3.97 -37.44
CA SER A 291 -6.31 3.92 -38.13
C SER A 291 -5.17 3.80 -37.14
N ILE A 292 -5.23 4.53 -36.02
CA ILE A 292 -4.25 4.44 -34.93
C ILE A 292 -4.24 3.02 -34.36
N LEU A 293 -5.41 2.46 -34.03
CA LEU A 293 -5.51 1.10 -33.49
C LEU A 293 -4.90 0.06 -34.46
N LYS A 294 -5.20 0.16 -35.76
CA LYS A 294 -4.60 -0.72 -36.79
C LYS A 294 -3.08 -0.62 -36.79
N MET A 295 -2.53 0.60 -36.79
CA MET A 295 -1.06 0.79 -36.73
C MET A 295 -0.46 0.21 -35.45
N SER A 296 -1.12 0.39 -34.31
CA SER A 296 -0.69 -0.14 -33.01
C SER A 296 -0.69 -1.66 -32.93
N THR A 297 -1.38 -2.39 -33.82
CA THR A 297 -1.28 -3.86 -33.87
C THR A 297 0.03 -4.35 -34.50
N GLN A 298 0.65 -3.53 -35.36
CA GLN A 298 1.80 -3.91 -36.17
C GLN A 298 3.12 -3.32 -35.68
N TYR A 299 3.09 -2.11 -35.09
CA TYR A 299 4.29 -1.38 -34.70
C TYR A 299 4.23 -0.95 -33.23
N GLY A 300 5.31 -1.25 -32.49
CA GLY A 300 5.62 -0.62 -31.20
C GLY A 300 6.68 0.47 -31.36
N ALA A 301 6.75 1.43 -30.45
CA ALA A 301 7.73 2.53 -30.52
C ALA A 301 9.20 2.06 -30.37
N ASP A 302 9.41 0.87 -29.81
CA ASP A 302 10.73 0.23 -29.71
C ASP A 302 10.61 -1.24 -30.12
N HIS A 303 11.29 -1.62 -31.21
CA HIS A 303 11.29 -2.99 -31.73
C HIS A 303 12.26 -3.91 -30.95
N SER A 304 12.88 -3.41 -29.88
CA SER A 304 13.83 -4.16 -29.04
C SER A 304 13.26 -4.59 -27.69
N SER A 305 12.07 -4.11 -27.31
CA SER A 305 11.41 -4.44 -26.04
C SER A 305 10.35 -5.52 -26.23
N SER A 306 10.40 -6.58 -25.42
CA SER A 306 9.34 -7.59 -25.32
C SER A 306 8.08 -7.08 -24.60
N TYR A 307 8.10 -5.86 -24.06
CA TYR A 307 6.98 -5.23 -23.38
C TYR A 307 6.33 -4.17 -24.27
N ASP A 308 5.08 -4.40 -24.67
CA ASP A 308 4.22 -3.44 -25.38
C ASP A 308 2.75 -3.63 -24.98
N PRO A 309 2.24 -2.88 -23.99
CA PRO A 309 0.88 -3.04 -23.49
C PRO A 309 -0.18 -2.51 -24.46
N VAL A 310 0.21 -1.76 -25.50
CA VAL A 310 -0.72 -1.12 -26.44
C VAL A 310 -1.35 -2.14 -27.39
N ARG A 311 -0.56 -3.12 -27.86
CA ARG A 311 -1.01 -4.09 -28.88
C ARG A 311 -2.24 -4.90 -28.47
N PRO A 312 -2.27 -5.58 -27.30
CA PRO A 312 -3.45 -6.36 -26.92
C PRO A 312 -4.71 -5.50 -26.84
N VAL A 313 -4.61 -4.28 -26.28
CA VAL A 313 -5.73 -3.34 -26.19
C VAL A 313 -6.20 -2.88 -27.57
N ALA A 314 -5.27 -2.64 -28.50
CA ALA A 314 -5.61 -2.27 -29.87
C ALA A 314 -6.32 -3.41 -30.62
N VAL A 315 -5.83 -4.64 -30.49
CA VAL A 315 -6.44 -5.85 -31.07
C VAL A 315 -7.87 -6.04 -30.53
N GLU A 316 -8.05 -5.92 -29.21
CA GLU A 316 -9.36 -6.04 -28.57
C GLU A 316 -10.34 -4.97 -29.07
N ALA A 317 -9.91 -3.70 -29.09
CA ALA A 317 -10.76 -2.59 -29.52
C ALA A 317 -11.17 -2.70 -31.00
N LEU A 318 -10.27 -3.16 -31.87
CA LEU A 318 -10.60 -3.44 -33.27
C LEU A 318 -11.65 -4.53 -33.41
N ALA A 319 -11.51 -5.63 -32.65
CA ALA A 319 -12.48 -6.72 -32.66
C ALA A 319 -13.86 -6.29 -32.12
N GLN A 320 -13.90 -5.50 -31.06
CA GLN A 320 -15.17 -5.11 -30.41
C GLN A 320 -15.93 -4.01 -31.16
N HIS A 321 -15.21 -3.01 -31.71
CA HIS A 321 -15.83 -1.79 -32.24
C HIS A 321 -15.77 -1.68 -33.76
N PHE A 322 -14.84 -2.36 -34.42
CA PHE A 322 -14.58 -2.20 -35.87
C PHE A 322 -14.75 -3.48 -36.68
N ILE A 323 -15.45 -4.49 -36.13
CA ILE A 323 -15.59 -5.82 -36.72
C ILE A 323 -16.14 -5.87 -38.16
N HIS A 324 -16.91 -4.85 -38.56
CA HIS A 324 -17.49 -4.74 -39.89
C HIS A 324 -16.48 -4.34 -40.97
N ASP A 325 -15.30 -3.85 -40.58
CA ASP A 325 -14.22 -3.57 -41.50
C ASP A 325 -13.59 -4.89 -41.98
N PRO A 326 -13.58 -5.16 -43.31
CA PRO A 326 -13.13 -6.44 -43.86
C PRO A 326 -11.64 -6.74 -43.59
N GLU A 327 -10.83 -5.74 -43.25
CA GLU A 327 -9.40 -5.93 -42.95
C GLU A 327 -9.18 -6.53 -41.55
N ILE A 328 -10.10 -6.33 -40.61
CA ILE A 328 -9.89 -6.72 -39.19
C ILE A 328 -9.66 -8.21 -39.06
N ARG A 329 -10.38 -9.03 -39.82
CA ARG A 329 -10.17 -10.49 -39.83
C ARG A 329 -8.72 -10.87 -40.13
N SER A 330 -8.12 -10.27 -41.17
CA SER A 330 -6.73 -10.54 -41.55
C SER A 330 -5.77 -10.07 -40.46
N ILE A 331 -6.03 -8.90 -39.88
CA ILE A 331 -5.21 -8.37 -38.77
C ILE A 331 -5.24 -9.30 -37.56
N LEU A 332 -6.41 -9.84 -37.20
CA LEU A 332 -6.52 -10.80 -36.10
C LEU A 332 -5.80 -12.12 -36.40
N GLN A 333 -5.91 -12.64 -37.63
CA GLN A 333 -5.19 -13.85 -38.04
C GLN A 333 -3.66 -13.64 -37.97
N ASP A 334 -3.17 -12.53 -38.51
CA ASP A 334 -1.75 -12.18 -38.47
C ASP A 334 -1.27 -11.95 -37.03
N CYS A 335 -2.07 -11.29 -36.19
CA CYS A 335 -1.77 -11.09 -34.78
C CYS A 335 -1.70 -12.42 -34.04
N ALA A 336 -2.67 -13.31 -34.21
CA ALA A 336 -2.67 -14.62 -33.57
C ALA A 336 -1.47 -15.48 -33.98
N GLN A 337 -1.01 -15.35 -35.23
CA GLN A 337 0.05 -16.19 -35.78
C GLN A 337 1.46 -15.66 -35.53
N TYR A 338 1.71 -14.36 -35.68
CA TYR A 338 3.07 -13.83 -35.78
C TYR A 338 3.40 -12.75 -34.76
N ASN A 339 2.45 -12.29 -33.94
CA ASN A 339 2.75 -11.20 -33.01
C ASN A 339 3.78 -11.64 -31.98
N GLU A 340 4.77 -10.76 -31.75
CA GLU A 340 5.81 -10.95 -30.73
C GLU A 340 5.25 -10.82 -29.31
N ILE A 341 4.12 -10.13 -29.14
CA ILE A 341 3.45 -9.92 -27.86
C ILE A 341 2.43 -11.03 -27.61
N GLU A 342 2.70 -11.84 -26.59
CA GLU A 342 1.90 -13.02 -26.23
C GLU A 342 0.45 -12.66 -25.91
N ASP A 343 0.22 -11.58 -25.16
CA ASP A 343 -1.12 -11.09 -24.84
C ASP A 343 -1.91 -10.69 -26.09
N ALA A 344 -1.24 -10.10 -27.08
CA ALA A 344 -1.89 -9.75 -28.35
C ALA A 344 -2.29 -11.00 -29.14
N ARG A 345 -1.47 -12.07 -29.10
CA ARG A 345 -1.84 -13.36 -29.69
C ARG A 345 -3.07 -13.96 -29.01
N LEU A 346 -3.11 -13.94 -27.68
CA LEU A 346 -4.24 -14.43 -26.88
C LEU A 346 -5.54 -13.73 -27.26
N VAL A 347 -5.54 -12.39 -27.19
CA VAL A 347 -6.72 -11.57 -27.50
C VAL A 347 -7.17 -11.78 -28.95
N ALA A 348 -6.23 -11.90 -29.89
CA ALA A 348 -6.55 -12.17 -31.28
C ALA A 348 -7.23 -13.53 -31.47
N MET A 349 -6.74 -14.59 -30.83
CA MET A 349 -7.36 -15.93 -30.87
C MET A 349 -8.77 -15.92 -30.29
N GLN A 350 -8.98 -15.26 -29.15
CA GLN A 350 -10.30 -15.10 -28.53
C GLN A 350 -11.26 -14.33 -29.45
N ALA A 351 -10.80 -13.24 -30.06
CA ALA A 351 -11.59 -12.46 -31.00
C ALA A 351 -11.97 -13.25 -32.27
N LEU A 352 -11.06 -14.07 -32.79
CA LEU A 352 -11.35 -14.97 -33.92
C LEU A 352 -12.45 -15.96 -33.58
N VAL A 353 -12.41 -16.57 -32.39
CA VAL A 353 -13.49 -17.48 -31.94
C VAL A 353 -14.81 -16.72 -31.77
N GLN A 354 -14.79 -15.56 -31.14
CA GLN A 354 -16.00 -14.82 -30.82
C GLN A 354 -16.72 -14.27 -32.05
N TYR A 355 -15.97 -13.76 -33.04
CA TYR A 355 -16.53 -13.01 -34.16
C TYR A 355 -16.36 -13.70 -35.52
N PHE A 356 -15.44 -14.65 -35.65
CA PHE A 356 -15.09 -15.34 -36.90
C PHE A 356 -15.10 -16.88 -36.75
N ALA A 357 -16.02 -17.41 -35.93
CA ALA A 357 -16.17 -18.85 -35.68
C ALA A 357 -16.43 -19.68 -36.96
N ASP A 358 -17.21 -19.14 -37.89
CA ASP A 358 -17.60 -19.81 -39.14
C ASP A 358 -16.50 -19.76 -40.22
N ASP A 359 -15.37 -19.09 -39.93
CA ASP A 359 -14.28 -18.95 -40.90
C ASP A 359 -13.46 -20.26 -40.98
N PRO A 360 -13.23 -20.79 -42.21
CA PRO A 360 -12.57 -22.08 -42.40
C PRO A 360 -11.12 -22.12 -41.92
N ASP A 361 -10.47 -20.96 -41.76
CA ASP A 361 -9.06 -20.87 -41.37
C ASP A 361 -8.89 -20.78 -39.85
N THR A 362 -9.94 -20.50 -39.08
CA THR A 362 -9.89 -20.35 -37.61
C THR A 362 -9.45 -21.65 -36.91
N VAL A 363 -10.08 -22.79 -37.22
CA VAL A 363 -9.73 -24.08 -36.59
C VAL A 363 -8.32 -24.54 -36.95
N PRO A 364 -7.88 -24.53 -38.23
CA PRO A 364 -6.49 -24.81 -38.59
C PRO A 364 -5.48 -23.93 -37.87
N LEU A 365 -5.75 -22.62 -37.76
CA LEU A 365 -4.87 -21.68 -37.06
C LEU A 365 -4.74 -22.05 -35.58
N LEU A 366 -5.85 -22.31 -34.88
CA LEU A 366 -5.81 -22.68 -33.46
C LEU A 366 -5.08 -24.01 -33.24
N LYS A 367 -5.26 -25.01 -34.11
CA LYS A 367 -4.51 -26.28 -34.03
C LYS A 367 -3.01 -26.07 -34.18
N ASP A 368 -2.60 -25.24 -35.14
CA ASP A 368 -1.21 -24.86 -35.34
C ASP A 368 -0.64 -24.17 -34.08
N ARG A 369 -1.45 -23.34 -33.40
CA ARG A 369 -1.08 -22.75 -32.12
C ARG A 369 -0.95 -23.79 -31.02
N VAL A 370 -1.85 -24.76 -30.87
CA VAL A 370 -1.70 -25.84 -29.85
C VAL A 370 -0.39 -26.63 -30.02
N LEU A 371 0.02 -26.87 -31.27
CA LEU A 371 1.20 -27.67 -31.61
C LEU A 371 2.50 -26.86 -31.61
N TRP A 372 2.45 -25.55 -31.41
CA TRP A 372 3.65 -24.71 -31.46
C TRP A 372 4.45 -24.83 -30.17
N SER A 373 5.65 -25.38 -30.27
CA SER A 373 6.59 -25.61 -29.16
C SER A 373 7.48 -24.42 -28.79
N ASP A 374 7.52 -23.35 -29.58
CA ASP A 374 8.37 -22.17 -29.28
C ASP A 374 7.54 -21.04 -28.62
N GLN A 375 6.46 -21.38 -27.92
CA GLN A 375 5.60 -20.44 -27.20
C GLN A 375 5.29 -20.99 -25.81
N PRO A 376 4.96 -20.14 -24.82
CA PRO A 376 4.55 -20.62 -23.51
C PRO A 376 3.35 -21.57 -23.58
N HIS A 377 3.41 -22.69 -22.86
CA HIS A 377 2.34 -23.68 -22.80
C HIS A 377 0.97 -23.07 -22.45
N TRP A 378 0.88 -22.03 -21.59
CA TRP A 378 -0.41 -21.39 -21.29
C TRP A 378 -1.10 -20.79 -22.53
N LEU A 379 -0.34 -20.33 -23.53
CA LEU A 379 -0.90 -19.79 -24.77
C LEU A 379 -1.43 -20.91 -25.67
N GLY A 380 -0.76 -22.06 -25.67
CA GLY A 380 -1.27 -23.29 -26.29
C GLY A 380 -2.57 -23.77 -25.61
N ALA A 381 -2.65 -23.71 -24.29
CA ALA A 381 -3.86 -24.04 -23.53
C ALA A 381 -5.03 -23.10 -23.89
N ALA A 382 -4.76 -21.81 -24.07
CA ALA A 382 -5.77 -20.86 -24.55
C ALA A 382 -6.26 -21.18 -25.98
N ALA A 383 -5.38 -21.67 -26.86
CA ALA A 383 -5.78 -22.15 -28.17
C ALA A 383 -6.67 -23.42 -28.09
N VAL A 384 -6.43 -24.30 -27.12
CA VAL A 384 -7.33 -25.45 -26.85
C VAL A 384 -8.69 -24.97 -26.34
N ASP A 385 -8.73 -24.00 -25.43
CA ASP A 385 -9.98 -23.43 -24.93
C ASP A 385 -10.81 -22.80 -26.05
N ALA A 386 -10.15 -22.06 -26.93
CA ALA A 386 -10.72 -21.53 -28.15
C ALA A 386 -11.31 -22.64 -29.05
N LEU A 387 -10.61 -23.77 -29.24
CA LEU A 387 -11.13 -24.92 -29.99
C LEU A 387 -12.34 -25.58 -29.31
N TYR A 388 -12.33 -25.67 -27.98
CA TYR A 388 -13.43 -26.25 -27.22
C TYR A 388 -14.67 -25.36 -27.25
N ASP A 389 -14.50 -24.03 -27.11
CA ASP A 389 -15.58 -23.06 -27.24
C ASP A 389 -16.21 -23.10 -28.63
N LEU A 390 -15.41 -23.22 -29.70
CA LEU A 390 -15.92 -23.43 -31.05
C LEU A 390 -16.72 -24.74 -31.17
N HIS A 391 -16.23 -25.83 -30.57
CA HIS A 391 -16.92 -27.12 -30.56
C HIS A 391 -18.29 -27.02 -29.86
N ARG A 392 -18.37 -26.25 -28.77
CA ARG A 392 -19.61 -26.03 -28.00
C ARG A 392 -20.59 -25.08 -28.70
N GLN A 393 -20.10 -24.03 -29.35
CA GLN A 393 -20.92 -23.01 -30.03
C GLN A 393 -21.48 -23.52 -31.37
N SER A 394 -20.71 -24.34 -32.07
CA SER A 394 -21.09 -24.90 -33.37
C SER A 394 -22.10 -26.03 -33.17
N ASN A 395 -23.22 -25.97 -33.88
CA ASN A 395 -24.12 -27.10 -34.03
C ASN A 395 -23.46 -28.11 -35.01
N VAL A 396 -22.41 -28.81 -34.55
CA VAL A 396 -21.72 -30.00 -35.12
C VAL A 396 -21.14 -29.89 -36.55
N HIS A 397 -21.53 -28.92 -37.39
CA HIS A 397 -21.26 -28.95 -38.84
C HIS A 397 -20.02 -28.16 -39.34
N LEU A 398 -19.28 -27.47 -38.46
CA LEU A 398 -18.13 -26.61 -38.85
C LEU A 398 -16.76 -27.25 -38.59
N LEU A 399 -16.67 -28.11 -37.58
CA LEU A 399 -15.56 -29.07 -37.50
C LEU A 399 -15.90 -30.16 -38.52
N ALA A 400 -14.98 -30.48 -39.44
CA ALA A 400 -15.17 -31.61 -40.34
C ALA A 400 -15.73 -32.80 -39.56
N ASP A 401 -16.74 -33.50 -40.09
CA ASP A 401 -17.59 -34.53 -39.45
C ASP A 401 -16.86 -35.70 -38.71
N ASP A 402 -15.53 -35.64 -38.53
CA ASP A 402 -14.65 -36.70 -38.00
C ASP A 402 -13.58 -36.22 -36.97
N PHE A 403 -13.54 -34.95 -36.55
CA PHE A 403 -12.52 -34.50 -35.56
C PHE A 403 -12.98 -34.65 -34.11
N ASP A 404 -12.53 -35.72 -33.45
CA ASP A 404 -12.67 -35.92 -32.00
C ASP A 404 -11.57 -35.17 -31.23
N LEU A 405 -11.94 -34.01 -30.67
CA LEU A 405 -11.05 -33.16 -29.89
C LEU A 405 -10.55 -33.86 -28.61
N SER A 406 -11.40 -34.64 -27.92
CA SER A 406 -11.00 -35.35 -26.69
C SER A 406 -9.95 -36.41 -27.00
N SER A 407 -10.19 -37.25 -28.00
CA SER A 407 -9.23 -38.28 -28.39
C SER A 407 -7.90 -37.70 -28.87
N TRP A 408 -7.92 -36.57 -29.58
CA TRP A 408 -6.71 -35.90 -30.02
C TRP A 408 -5.90 -35.31 -28.85
N LEU A 409 -6.56 -34.66 -27.88
CA LEU A 409 -5.89 -34.13 -26.69
C LEU A 409 -5.29 -35.26 -25.82
N LYS A 410 -5.99 -36.38 -25.66
CA LYS A 410 -5.46 -37.54 -24.92
C LYS A 410 -4.23 -38.15 -25.59
N ASP A 411 -4.21 -38.22 -26.91
CA ASP A 411 -3.04 -38.67 -27.66
C ASP A 411 -1.86 -37.70 -27.49
N LEU A 412 -2.11 -36.39 -27.58
CA LEU A 412 -1.07 -35.37 -27.33
C LEU A 412 -0.50 -35.47 -25.91
N ALA A 413 -1.35 -35.66 -24.89
CA ALA A 413 -0.90 -35.77 -23.50
C ALA A 413 0.03 -36.97 -23.26
N GLN A 414 -0.09 -38.05 -24.05
CA GLN A 414 0.74 -39.25 -23.92
C GLN A 414 1.94 -39.26 -24.87
N ASN A 415 1.74 -38.83 -26.11
CA ASN A 415 2.64 -39.07 -27.23
C ASN A 415 3.17 -37.79 -27.89
N GLY A 416 2.79 -36.60 -27.39
CA GLY A 416 3.33 -35.34 -27.88
C GLY A 416 4.86 -35.31 -27.77
N GLU A 417 5.54 -34.97 -28.86
CA GLU A 417 7.02 -34.96 -28.91
C GLU A 417 7.59 -33.91 -27.94
N ASP A 418 6.96 -32.73 -27.89
CA ASP A 418 7.36 -31.65 -27.00
C ASP A 418 6.60 -31.72 -25.66
N TYR A 419 7.33 -31.55 -24.55
CA TYR A 419 6.73 -31.58 -23.22
C TYR A 419 5.76 -30.41 -23.00
N GLU A 420 5.96 -29.25 -23.63
CA GLU A 420 5.06 -28.10 -23.51
C GLU A 420 3.70 -28.41 -24.12
N VAL A 421 3.69 -29.10 -25.28
CA VAL A 421 2.47 -29.60 -25.92
C VAL A 421 1.78 -30.65 -25.04
N ARG A 422 2.54 -31.51 -24.36
CA ARG A 422 1.98 -32.47 -23.39
C ARG A 422 1.37 -31.76 -22.18
N CYS A 423 2.01 -30.72 -21.63
CA CYS A 423 1.45 -29.91 -20.54
C CYS A 423 0.13 -29.26 -20.96
N VAL A 424 0.08 -28.65 -22.15
CA VAL A 424 -1.16 -28.08 -22.74
C VAL A 424 -2.27 -29.13 -22.80
N ALA A 425 -1.94 -30.31 -23.30
CA ALA A 425 -2.89 -31.39 -23.45
C ALA A 425 -3.38 -31.93 -22.09
N VAL A 426 -2.48 -32.08 -21.11
CA VAL A 426 -2.79 -32.50 -19.74
C VAL A 426 -3.75 -31.53 -19.05
N ASP A 427 -3.48 -30.23 -19.13
CA ASP A 427 -4.37 -29.20 -18.59
C ASP A 427 -5.73 -29.22 -19.30
N ALA A 428 -5.74 -29.33 -20.63
CA ALA A 428 -6.98 -29.34 -21.41
C ALA A 428 -7.88 -30.55 -21.12
N ILE A 429 -7.33 -31.77 -21.06
CA ILE A 429 -8.15 -32.95 -20.74
C ILE A 429 -8.66 -32.90 -19.30
N ALA A 430 -7.90 -32.31 -18.38
CA ALA A 430 -8.33 -32.14 -16.99
C ALA A 430 -9.47 -31.16 -16.84
N ARG A 431 -9.58 -30.15 -17.71
CA ARG A 431 -10.66 -29.15 -17.67
C ARG A 431 -11.89 -29.57 -18.48
N HIS A 432 -11.67 -30.23 -19.62
CA HIS A 432 -12.71 -30.47 -20.62
C HIS A 432 -13.13 -31.94 -20.76
N CYS A 433 -12.36 -32.89 -20.25
CA CYS A 433 -12.61 -34.33 -20.38
C CYS A 433 -12.75 -35.04 -19.02
N VAL A 434 -13.21 -34.34 -17.98
CA VAL A 434 -13.36 -34.89 -16.60
C VAL A 434 -14.33 -36.07 -16.55
N ASP A 435 -15.40 -36.00 -17.33
CA ASP A 435 -16.45 -37.03 -17.36
C ASP A 435 -16.02 -38.31 -18.10
N ASP A 436 -14.89 -38.27 -18.81
CA ASP A 436 -14.36 -39.44 -19.52
C ASP A 436 -13.70 -40.41 -18.53
N SER A 437 -14.16 -41.66 -18.54
CA SER A 437 -13.76 -42.68 -17.55
C SER A 437 -12.26 -43.01 -17.51
N ASP A 438 -11.52 -42.70 -18.58
CA ASP A 438 -10.09 -42.96 -18.73
C ASP A 438 -9.20 -41.76 -18.37
N THR A 439 -9.74 -40.54 -18.27
CA THR A 439 -8.96 -39.31 -18.02
C THR A 439 -8.19 -39.36 -16.72
N LEU A 440 -8.81 -39.76 -15.60
CA LEU A 440 -8.12 -39.88 -14.31
C LEU A 440 -6.94 -40.87 -14.36
N SER A 441 -7.13 -41.99 -15.05
CA SER A 441 -6.07 -43.00 -15.19
C SER A 441 -4.92 -42.50 -16.04
N LEU A 442 -5.22 -41.75 -17.10
CA LEU A 442 -4.24 -41.13 -17.98
C LEU A 442 -3.43 -40.05 -17.23
N LEU A 443 -4.10 -39.15 -16.51
CA LEU A 443 -3.44 -38.13 -15.69
C LEU A 443 -2.55 -38.75 -14.60
N LYS A 444 -3.02 -39.80 -13.90
CA LYS A 444 -2.19 -40.55 -12.93
C LYS A 444 -0.97 -41.19 -13.60
N ALA A 445 -1.09 -41.68 -14.84
CA ALA A 445 0.05 -42.21 -15.60
C ALA A 445 1.05 -41.10 -15.97
N CYS A 446 0.58 -39.96 -16.49
CA CYS A 446 1.41 -38.79 -16.76
C CYS A 446 2.15 -38.31 -15.50
N ALA A 447 1.44 -38.19 -14.37
CA ALA A 447 2.01 -37.74 -13.09
C ALA A 447 3.13 -38.65 -12.54
N THR A 448 3.09 -39.94 -12.86
CA THR A 448 4.02 -40.93 -12.29
C THR A 448 5.16 -41.31 -13.23
N SER A 449 4.91 -41.27 -14.54
CA SER A 449 5.77 -41.94 -15.53
C SER A 449 6.24 -41.03 -16.66
N ASP A 450 5.72 -39.80 -16.82
CA ASP A 450 6.25 -38.88 -17.83
C ASP A 450 7.72 -38.56 -17.54
N GLU A 451 8.54 -38.47 -18.59
CA GLU A 451 9.96 -38.18 -18.47
C GLU A 451 10.23 -36.75 -17.96
N HIS A 452 9.36 -35.80 -18.32
CA HIS A 452 9.54 -34.39 -18.00
C HIS A 452 8.85 -34.02 -16.68
N TYR A 453 9.54 -33.27 -15.84
CA TYR A 453 9.03 -32.88 -14.52
C TYR A 453 7.77 -32.02 -14.61
N GLU A 454 7.71 -31.08 -15.56
CA GLU A 454 6.57 -30.17 -15.68
C GLU A 454 5.27 -30.91 -16.03
N VAL A 455 5.33 -31.88 -16.94
CA VAL A 455 4.17 -32.71 -17.28
C VAL A 455 3.72 -33.53 -16.07
N ARG A 456 4.67 -34.10 -15.29
CA ARG A 456 4.34 -34.82 -14.06
C ARG A 456 3.64 -33.91 -13.04
N ARG A 457 4.18 -32.71 -12.84
CA ARG A 457 3.64 -31.70 -11.91
C ARG A 457 2.23 -31.30 -12.34
N ASP A 458 2.04 -30.90 -13.60
CA ASP A 458 0.76 -30.42 -14.12
C ASP A 458 -0.31 -31.51 -14.08
N ALA A 459 0.07 -32.76 -14.37
CA ALA A 459 -0.83 -33.89 -14.24
C ALA A 459 -1.22 -34.18 -12.79
N LEU A 460 -0.30 -34.04 -11.83
CA LEU A 460 -0.63 -34.16 -10.40
C LEU A 460 -1.56 -33.04 -9.94
N VAL A 461 -1.28 -31.78 -10.31
CA VAL A 461 -2.15 -30.62 -10.02
C VAL A 461 -3.55 -30.84 -10.60
N ALA A 462 -3.63 -31.27 -11.85
CA ALA A 462 -4.89 -31.60 -12.52
C ALA A 462 -5.70 -32.66 -11.77
N VAL A 463 -5.05 -33.74 -11.29
CA VAL A 463 -5.72 -34.77 -10.47
C VAL A 463 -6.23 -34.18 -9.15
N ILE A 464 -5.42 -33.38 -8.46
CA ILE A 464 -5.80 -32.75 -7.18
C ILE A 464 -6.99 -31.80 -7.36
N GLN A 465 -7.00 -30.98 -8.41
CA GLN A 465 -8.01 -29.95 -8.63
C GLN A 465 -9.33 -30.52 -9.16
N HIS A 466 -9.28 -31.45 -10.11
CA HIS A 466 -10.46 -31.91 -10.84
C HIS A 466 -11.01 -33.26 -10.37
N PHE A 467 -10.23 -34.04 -9.62
CA PHE A 467 -10.60 -35.40 -9.22
C PHE A 467 -10.50 -35.64 -7.70
N ALA A 468 -10.63 -34.59 -6.88
CA ALA A 468 -10.61 -34.72 -5.43
C ALA A 468 -11.77 -35.57 -4.86
N ASP A 469 -12.93 -35.54 -5.52
CA ASP A 469 -14.12 -36.30 -5.10
C ASP A 469 -14.05 -37.79 -5.47
N ASP A 470 -13.10 -38.18 -6.33
CA ASP A 470 -12.90 -39.57 -6.70
C ASP A 470 -12.27 -40.36 -5.53
N PRO A 471 -12.87 -41.49 -5.11
CA PRO A 471 -12.43 -42.24 -3.94
C PRO A 471 -11.02 -42.82 -4.08
N ASP A 472 -10.51 -42.99 -5.30
CA ASP A 472 -9.17 -43.53 -5.56
C ASP A 472 -8.10 -42.43 -5.58
N THR A 473 -8.46 -41.15 -5.47
CA THR A 473 -7.49 -40.03 -5.49
C THR A 473 -6.72 -39.91 -4.18
N LEU A 474 -7.41 -39.86 -3.03
CA LEU A 474 -6.72 -39.73 -1.73
C LEU A 474 -5.73 -40.88 -1.45
N PRO A 475 -6.09 -42.17 -1.62
CA PRO A 475 -5.14 -43.26 -1.39
C PRO A 475 -3.92 -43.19 -2.32
N TRP A 476 -4.13 -42.74 -3.57
CA TRP A 476 -3.05 -42.56 -4.54
C TRP A 476 -2.12 -41.41 -4.15
N LEU A 477 -2.65 -40.24 -3.76
CA LEU A 477 -1.84 -39.12 -3.27
C LEU A 477 -1.04 -39.49 -2.03
N GLN A 478 -1.65 -40.21 -1.08
CA GLN A 478 -0.99 -40.68 0.13
C GLN A 478 0.15 -41.68 -0.16
N ALA A 479 0.00 -42.50 -1.20
CA ALA A 479 1.06 -43.38 -1.66
C ALA A 479 2.20 -42.59 -2.34
N LEU A 480 1.87 -41.60 -3.17
CA LEU A 480 2.83 -40.75 -3.86
C LEU A 480 3.68 -39.95 -2.86
N ALA A 481 3.05 -39.36 -1.85
CA ALA A 481 3.71 -38.64 -0.76
C ALA A 481 4.65 -39.50 0.11
N LYS A 482 4.54 -40.84 0.05
CA LYS A 482 5.44 -41.75 0.79
C LYS A 482 6.55 -42.35 -0.07
N GLN A 483 6.37 -42.42 -1.38
CA GLN A 483 7.33 -43.10 -2.26
C GLN A 483 8.60 -42.28 -2.49
N ASN A 484 8.49 -40.95 -2.51
CA ASN A 484 9.57 -40.05 -2.88
C ASN A 484 9.67 -38.86 -1.91
N GLU A 485 9.86 -39.16 -0.62
CA GLU A 485 9.83 -38.23 0.54
C GLU A 485 10.75 -37.01 0.45
N LYS A 486 11.51 -36.80 -0.64
CA LYS A 486 12.40 -35.64 -0.86
C LYS A 486 12.26 -34.99 -2.25
N THR A 487 11.16 -35.26 -2.95
CA THR A 487 10.90 -34.69 -4.28
C THR A 487 9.79 -33.66 -4.20
N ASP A 488 9.84 -32.65 -5.07
CA ASP A 488 8.79 -31.63 -5.17
C ASP A 488 7.39 -32.24 -5.39
N MET A 489 7.32 -33.39 -6.08
CA MET A 489 6.09 -34.17 -6.28
C MET A 489 5.48 -34.68 -4.98
N CYS A 490 6.30 -35.01 -3.98
CA CYS A 490 5.84 -35.42 -2.66
C CYS A 490 5.26 -34.23 -1.88
N HIS A 491 5.96 -33.09 -1.89
CA HIS A 491 5.49 -31.87 -1.23
C HIS A 491 4.16 -31.41 -1.82
N LEU A 492 4.05 -31.41 -3.15
CA LEU A 492 2.81 -31.07 -3.85
C LEU A 492 1.67 -32.05 -3.53
N ALA A 493 1.95 -33.34 -3.37
CA ALA A 493 0.95 -34.31 -2.94
C ALA A 493 0.48 -34.07 -1.49
N VAL A 494 1.39 -33.75 -0.56
CA VAL A 494 1.06 -33.39 0.83
C VAL A 494 0.20 -32.13 0.86
N GLU A 495 0.56 -31.11 0.10
CA GLU A 495 -0.19 -29.85 -0.02
C GLU A 495 -1.58 -30.08 -0.62
N GLY A 496 -1.68 -30.86 -1.70
CA GLY A 496 -2.97 -31.22 -2.29
C GLY A 496 -3.89 -31.97 -1.32
N ILE A 497 -3.34 -32.89 -0.52
CA ILE A 497 -4.08 -33.58 0.56
C ILE A 497 -4.56 -32.55 1.60
N ALA A 498 -3.68 -31.66 2.04
CA ALA A 498 -3.97 -30.64 3.05
C ALA A 498 -5.04 -29.64 2.60
N GLN A 499 -5.11 -29.29 1.32
CA GLN A 499 -6.07 -28.30 0.82
C GLN A 499 -7.44 -28.91 0.51
N HIS A 500 -7.49 -30.12 -0.08
CA HIS A 500 -8.72 -30.66 -0.66
C HIS A 500 -9.38 -31.77 0.16
N PHE A 501 -8.65 -32.46 1.05
CA PHE A 501 -9.13 -33.67 1.72
C PHE A 501 -9.37 -33.51 3.22
N THR A 502 -9.43 -32.29 3.72
CA THR A 502 -9.62 -32.00 5.16
C THR A 502 -10.97 -32.46 5.72
N HIS A 503 -11.98 -32.58 4.85
CA HIS A 503 -13.30 -33.11 5.18
C HIS A 503 -13.30 -34.64 5.39
N VAL A 504 -12.25 -35.34 4.95
CA VAL A 504 -12.13 -36.80 5.12
C VAL A 504 -11.55 -37.10 6.51
N PRO A 505 -12.25 -37.87 7.38
CA PRO A 505 -11.78 -38.14 8.75
C PRO A 505 -10.41 -38.83 8.84
N ALA A 506 -10.01 -39.58 7.80
CA ALA A 506 -8.72 -40.26 7.74
C ALA A 506 -7.54 -39.32 7.47
N THR A 507 -7.78 -38.06 7.09
CA THR A 507 -6.73 -37.08 6.75
C THR A 507 -5.96 -36.63 7.99
N PHE A 508 -6.64 -36.34 9.11
CA PHE A 508 -5.97 -35.91 10.34
C PHE A 508 -4.94 -36.94 10.86
N PRO A 509 -5.28 -38.25 11.02
CA PRO A 509 -4.29 -39.25 11.42
C PRO A 509 -3.11 -39.35 10.46
N TRP A 510 -3.32 -39.10 9.17
CA TRP A 510 -2.26 -39.13 8.17
C TRP A 510 -1.33 -37.91 8.29
N LEU A 511 -1.90 -36.70 8.42
CA LEU A 511 -1.13 -35.47 8.65
C LEU A 511 -0.32 -35.55 9.95
N LYS A 512 -0.92 -36.08 11.03
CA LYS A 512 -0.24 -36.34 12.30
C LYS A 512 1.02 -37.19 12.12
N VAL A 513 0.97 -38.25 11.30
CA VAL A 513 2.16 -39.07 11.02
C VAL A 513 3.20 -38.26 10.24
N GLY A 514 2.78 -37.42 9.29
CA GLY A 514 3.68 -36.55 8.54
C GLY A 514 4.42 -35.51 9.37
N THR A 515 3.86 -35.07 10.52
CA THR A 515 4.56 -34.17 11.46
C THR A 515 5.84 -34.75 12.06
N GLN A 516 6.05 -36.07 11.92
CA GLN A 516 7.24 -36.78 12.38
C GLN A 516 8.14 -37.24 11.22
N SER A 517 7.94 -36.70 10.01
CA SER A 517 8.77 -37.00 8.84
C SER A 517 10.21 -36.57 9.06
N ASP A 518 11.16 -37.32 8.49
CA ASP A 518 12.57 -36.90 8.41
C ASP A 518 12.75 -35.70 7.46
N ASP A 519 11.80 -35.48 6.53
CA ASP A 519 11.79 -34.29 5.67
C ASP A 519 11.13 -33.09 6.40
N PRO A 520 11.89 -32.01 6.68
CA PRO A 520 11.35 -30.82 7.32
C PRO A 520 10.25 -30.13 6.51
N ASP A 521 10.26 -30.21 5.17
CA ASP A 521 9.21 -29.60 4.34
C ASP A 521 7.90 -30.37 4.44
N VAL A 522 7.95 -31.70 4.58
CA VAL A 522 6.76 -32.52 4.91
C VAL A 522 6.25 -32.22 6.31
N ARG A 523 7.14 -32.09 7.32
CA ARG A 523 6.73 -31.68 8.67
C ARG A 523 6.06 -30.32 8.65
N ARG A 524 6.67 -29.33 7.98
CA ARG A 524 6.14 -27.98 7.82
C ARG A 524 4.74 -27.97 7.21
N LEU A 525 4.58 -28.56 6.02
CA LEU A 525 3.30 -28.60 5.31
C LEU A 525 2.20 -29.31 6.12
N THR A 526 2.54 -30.41 6.81
CA THR A 526 1.57 -31.11 7.65
C THR A 526 1.20 -30.33 8.90
N LEU A 527 2.13 -29.59 9.51
CA LEU A 527 1.85 -28.71 10.65
C LEU A 527 0.99 -27.50 10.25
N GLU A 528 1.25 -26.89 9.09
CA GLU A 528 0.39 -25.84 8.50
C GLU A 528 -1.03 -26.35 8.31
N ALA A 529 -1.17 -27.52 7.69
CA ALA A 529 -2.47 -28.15 7.44
C ALA A 529 -3.24 -28.41 8.74
N LEU A 530 -2.57 -28.94 9.77
CA LEU A 530 -3.16 -29.17 11.09
C LEU A 530 -3.62 -27.86 11.73
N ALA A 531 -2.76 -26.83 11.74
CA ALA A 531 -3.08 -25.53 12.31
C ALA A 531 -4.25 -24.84 11.61
N GLN A 532 -4.29 -24.91 10.28
CA GLN A 532 -5.29 -24.21 9.46
C GLN A 532 -6.64 -24.92 9.44
N HIS A 533 -6.65 -26.24 9.33
CA HIS A 533 -7.87 -27.01 9.06
C HIS A 533 -8.36 -27.85 10.23
N PHE A 534 -7.52 -28.10 11.23
CA PHE A 534 -7.86 -28.88 12.43
C PHE A 534 -7.52 -28.15 13.75
N PRO A 535 -7.82 -26.84 13.90
CA PRO A 535 -7.47 -26.09 15.12
C PRO A 535 -8.21 -26.60 16.37
N ASP A 536 -9.43 -27.13 16.19
CA ASP A 536 -10.28 -27.62 17.29
C ASP A 536 -9.96 -29.07 17.72
N ASP A 537 -9.08 -29.78 17.00
CA ASP A 537 -8.70 -31.13 17.40
C ASP A 537 -7.81 -31.08 18.66
N PRO A 538 -8.12 -31.86 19.72
CA PRO A 538 -7.40 -31.78 20.99
C PRO A 538 -5.91 -32.17 20.89
N GLU A 539 -5.47 -32.83 19.82
CA GLU A 539 -4.07 -33.18 19.62
C GLU A 539 -3.28 -32.14 18.82
N THR A 540 -3.94 -31.23 18.09
CA THR A 540 -3.26 -30.22 17.25
C THR A 540 -2.36 -29.31 18.07
N VAL A 541 -2.89 -28.66 19.11
CA VAL A 541 -2.12 -27.73 19.95
C VAL A 541 -0.92 -28.43 20.63
N PRO A 542 -1.06 -29.62 21.24
CA PRO A 542 0.09 -30.38 21.76
C PRO A 542 1.17 -30.67 20.71
N ILE A 543 0.79 -31.05 19.48
CA ILE A 543 1.75 -31.32 18.40
C ILE A 543 2.50 -30.05 18.00
N LEU A 544 1.77 -28.94 17.82
CA LEU A 544 2.36 -27.64 17.52
C LEU A 544 3.34 -27.25 18.63
N LYS A 545 2.95 -27.30 19.91
CA LYS A 545 3.83 -26.94 21.03
C LYS A 545 5.13 -27.75 21.06
N ASP A 546 5.05 -29.05 20.86
CA ASP A 546 6.21 -29.94 20.83
C ASP A 546 7.18 -29.55 19.70
N ARG A 547 6.66 -29.27 18.49
CA ARG A 547 7.47 -28.85 17.34
C ARG A 547 8.05 -27.44 17.49
N ALA A 548 7.31 -26.48 18.04
CA ALA A 548 7.84 -25.16 18.34
C ALA A 548 9.06 -25.21 19.27
N GLN A 549 9.05 -26.15 20.23
CA GLN A 549 10.08 -26.23 21.24
C GLN A 549 11.31 -27.04 20.80
N TYR A 550 11.10 -28.13 20.06
CA TYR A 550 12.13 -29.14 19.85
C TYR A 550 12.45 -29.47 18.39
N ASP A 551 11.73 -28.91 17.40
CA ASP A 551 12.05 -29.18 16.00
C ASP A 551 13.43 -28.62 15.65
N ASP A 552 14.20 -29.39 14.89
CA ASP A 552 15.57 -29.05 14.50
C ASP A 552 15.61 -28.05 13.34
N ASP A 553 14.56 -28.00 12.51
CA ASP A 553 14.48 -27.08 11.38
C ASP A 553 13.79 -25.75 11.80
N PRO A 554 14.48 -24.60 11.68
CA PRO A 554 13.90 -23.31 12.06
C PRO A 554 12.66 -22.96 11.23
N ARG A 555 12.55 -23.40 9.97
CA ARG A 555 11.37 -23.15 9.13
C ARG A 555 10.13 -23.84 9.69
N VAL A 556 10.30 -25.03 10.28
CA VAL A 556 9.22 -25.74 10.97
C VAL A 556 8.83 -24.98 12.24
N ARG A 557 9.80 -24.56 13.06
CA ARG A 557 9.53 -23.78 14.27
C ARG A 557 8.80 -22.46 13.95
N LEU A 558 9.19 -21.78 12.88
CA LEU A 558 8.57 -20.53 12.42
C LEU A 558 7.07 -20.69 12.18
N VAL A 559 6.74 -21.64 11.31
CA VAL A 559 5.37 -21.93 10.90
C VAL A 559 4.50 -22.25 12.10
N VAL A 560 5.04 -23.00 13.05
CA VAL A 560 4.32 -23.35 14.27
C VAL A 560 4.13 -22.12 15.17
N VAL A 561 5.13 -21.25 15.31
CA VAL A 561 5.00 -19.98 16.05
C VAL A 561 3.95 -19.07 15.41
N GLU A 562 3.91 -18.99 14.08
CA GLU A 562 2.90 -18.23 13.33
C GLU A 562 1.49 -18.84 13.44
N ALA A 563 1.38 -20.16 13.41
CA ALA A 563 0.15 -20.88 13.65
C ALA A 563 -0.39 -20.65 15.07
N ILE A 564 0.49 -20.72 16.07
CA ILE A 564 0.15 -20.40 17.46
C ILE A 564 -0.34 -18.96 17.57
N ARG A 565 0.34 -18.00 16.92
CA ARG A 565 -0.09 -16.59 16.83
C ARG A 565 -1.51 -16.47 16.27
N ALA A 566 -1.81 -17.14 15.15
CA ALA A 566 -3.12 -17.09 14.51
C ALA A 566 -4.24 -17.69 15.38
N SER A 567 -3.96 -18.81 16.06
CA SER A 567 -4.93 -19.48 16.94
C SER A 567 -5.31 -18.65 18.17
N HIS A 568 -4.34 -17.96 18.78
CA HIS A 568 -4.57 -17.13 19.97
C HIS A 568 -5.44 -15.89 19.69
N VAL A 569 -5.42 -15.35 18.47
CA VAL A 569 -6.32 -14.24 18.06
C VAL A 569 -7.80 -14.66 18.11
N GLN A 570 -8.10 -15.93 17.84
CA GLN A 570 -9.47 -16.45 17.78
C GLN A 570 -10.03 -16.84 19.16
N ALA A 571 -9.18 -17.08 20.15
CA ALA A 571 -9.55 -17.64 21.46
C ALA A 571 -9.75 -16.60 22.59
N LYS A 572 -9.97 -15.31 22.26
CA LYS A 572 -10.01 -14.18 23.22
C LYS A 572 -10.97 -14.30 24.43
N ASP A 573 -11.88 -15.28 24.47
CA ASP A 573 -12.89 -15.40 25.53
C ASP A 573 -12.75 -16.62 26.47
N GLN A 574 -11.76 -17.53 26.31
CA GLN A 574 -11.62 -18.64 27.28
C GLN A 574 -10.21 -19.26 27.31
N GLN A 575 -9.73 -19.59 28.52
CA GLN A 575 -8.65 -20.52 28.90
C GLN A 575 -7.24 -19.95 29.29
N CYS A 576 -7.12 -19.52 30.56
CA CYS A 576 -5.91 -18.96 31.20
C CYS A 576 -4.69 -19.94 31.35
N ALA A 577 -4.87 -21.25 31.14
CA ALA A 577 -3.80 -22.25 31.30
C ALA A 577 -3.04 -22.55 29.99
N GLU A 578 -3.72 -22.47 28.84
CA GLU A 578 -3.10 -22.73 27.53
C GLU A 578 -2.25 -21.53 27.08
N ASP A 579 -2.70 -20.31 27.41
CA ASP A 579 -1.97 -19.06 27.20
C ASP A 579 -0.65 -18.99 27.99
N MET A 580 -0.60 -19.58 29.19
CA MET A 580 0.61 -19.58 30.02
C MET A 580 1.74 -20.42 29.40
N ASP A 581 1.39 -21.54 28.78
CA ASP A 581 2.32 -22.47 28.16
C ASP A 581 2.83 -21.93 26.80
N ILE A 582 1.94 -21.35 25.99
CA ILE A 582 2.32 -20.64 24.75
C ILE A 582 3.26 -19.47 25.05
N SER A 583 2.92 -18.65 26.04
CA SER A 583 3.76 -17.55 26.48
C SER A 583 5.16 -18.04 26.87
N SER A 584 5.25 -19.18 27.56
CA SER A 584 6.54 -19.76 27.97
C SER A 584 7.40 -20.20 26.78
N ILE A 585 6.80 -20.81 25.75
CA ILE A 585 7.51 -21.21 24.52
C ILE A 585 8.01 -19.97 23.79
N LEU A 586 7.16 -18.95 23.59
CA LEU A 586 7.57 -17.72 22.90
C LEU A 586 8.69 -16.98 23.64
N LYS A 587 8.64 -16.94 24.98
CA LYS A 587 9.70 -16.34 25.80
C LYS A 587 11.02 -17.08 25.69
N ASP A 588 10.97 -18.41 25.78
CA ASP A 588 12.16 -19.23 25.62
C ASP A 588 12.77 -19.08 24.22
N ARG A 589 11.94 -19.16 23.17
CA ARG A 589 12.39 -18.97 21.79
C ARG A 589 12.94 -17.57 21.53
N ALA A 590 12.32 -16.53 22.06
CA ALA A 590 12.81 -15.14 21.93
C ALA A 590 14.24 -14.94 22.48
N GLN A 591 14.64 -15.73 23.49
CA GLN A 591 15.94 -15.61 24.14
C GLN A 591 16.97 -16.64 23.67
N ASN A 592 16.52 -17.86 23.36
CA ASN A 592 17.39 -19.02 23.29
C ASN A 592 17.32 -19.77 21.96
N ASP A 593 16.44 -19.37 21.01
CA ASP A 593 16.42 -20.01 19.69
C ASP A 593 17.73 -19.74 18.95
N ASP A 594 18.26 -20.73 18.24
CA ASP A 594 19.52 -20.61 17.50
C ASP A 594 19.38 -19.74 16.24
N ASP A 595 18.16 -19.62 15.70
CA ASP A 595 17.85 -18.83 14.51
C ASP A 595 17.36 -17.41 14.88
N GLU A 596 18.05 -16.39 14.36
CA GLU A 596 17.74 -14.98 14.66
C GLU A 596 16.37 -14.53 14.13
N TYR A 597 15.88 -15.15 13.04
CA TYR A 597 14.57 -14.85 12.49
C TYR A 597 13.46 -15.31 13.44
N ILE A 598 13.59 -16.52 14.02
CA ILE A 598 12.67 -17.03 15.04
C ILE A 598 12.67 -16.13 16.27
N ARG A 599 13.85 -15.75 16.78
CA ARG A 599 13.94 -14.83 17.92
C ARG A 599 13.23 -13.51 17.63
N ARG A 600 13.38 -12.96 16.42
CA ARG A 600 12.71 -11.71 16.01
C ARG A 600 11.19 -11.84 15.93
N VAL A 601 10.68 -12.90 15.30
CA VAL A 601 9.22 -13.14 15.16
C VAL A 601 8.57 -13.39 16.52
N THR A 602 9.26 -14.09 17.43
CA THR A 602 8.76 -14.36 18.78
C THR A 602 8.73 -13.10 19.66
N VAL A 603 9.73 -12.21 19.56
CA VAL A 603 9.71 -10.87 20.17
C VAL A 603 8.51 -10.04 19.71
N GLU A 604 8.19 -10.08 18.42
CA GLU A 604 7.01 -9.39 17.87
C GLU A 604 5.71 -10.00 18.40
N ALA A 605 5.58 -11.33 18.39
CA ALA A 605 4.41 -12.04 18.90
C ALA A 605 4.15 -11.77 20.39
N LEU A 606 5.21 -11.72 21.21
CA LEU A 606 5.12 -11.36 22.63
C LEU A 606 4.54 -9.97 22.84
N THR A 607 4.92 -9.01 22.01
CA THR A 607 4.45 -7.62 22.09
C THR A 607 2.99 -7.50 21.68
N GLN A 608 2.56 -8.23 20.65
CA GLN A 608 1.19 -8.15 20.13
C GLN A 608 0.17 -8.85 21.05
N HIS A 609 0.54 -9.97 21.66
CA HIS A 609 -0.40 -10.85 22.36
C HIS A 609 -0.19 -10.93 23.87
N PHE A 610 1.03 -10.66 24.35
CA PHE A 610 1.39 -10.81 25.75
C PHE A 610 1.96 -9.50 26.34
N ALA A 611 1.55 -8.34 25.78
CA ALA A 611 1.95 -7.02 26.27
C ALA A 611 1.65 -6.80 27.76
N ASP A 612 0.50 -7.32 28.23
CA ASP A 612 0.03 -7.16 29.61
C ASP A 612 0.71 -8.15 30.59
N ALA A 613 1.52 -9.11 30.11
CA ALA A 613 2.21 -10.05 30.98
C ALA A 613 3.39 -9.38 31.69
N LEU A 614 3.45 -9.53 33.02
CA LEU A 614 4.38 -8.81 33.92
C LEU A 614 5.87 -8.99 33.54
N ASP A 615 6.22 -10.10 32.91
CA ASP A 615 7.58 -10.47 32.55
C ASP A 615 7.94 -10.20 31.08
N THR A 616 7.00 -9.83 30.21
CA THR A 616 7.27 -9.57 28.78
C THR A 616 8.31 -8.47 28.61
N GLU A 617 8.18 -7.33 29.30
CA GLU A 617 9.18 -6.26 29.22
C GLU A 617 10.58 -6.73 29.66
N THR A 618 10.67 -7.66 30.62
CA THR A 618 11.96 -8.22 31.08
C THR A 618 12.62 -9.03 29.98
N ILE A 619 11.85 -9.85 29.25
CA ILE A 619 12.33 -10.64 28.11
C ILE A 619 12.77 -9.72 26.99
N LEU A 620 11.96 -8.72 26.64
CA LEU A 620 12.31 -7.74 25.61
C LEU A 620 13.60 -6.97 25.96
N LYS A 621 13.78 -6.56 27.23
CA LYS A 621 15.03 -5.94 27.69
C LYS A 621 16.21 -6.88 27.54
N ALA A 622 16.05 -8.17 27.89
CA ALA A 622 17.11 -9.16 27.73
C ALA A 622 17.49 -9.39 26.26
N CYS A 623 16.52 -9.53 25.35
CA CYS A 623 16.76 -9.63 23.91
C CYS A 623 17.43 -8.36 23.38
N ALA A 624 16.93 -7.19 23.77
CA ALA A 624 17.50 -5.93 23.35
C ALA A 624 18.92 -5.69 23.89
N GLN A 625 19.29 -6.27 25.05
CA GLN A 625 20.61 -6.10 25.67
C GLN A 625 21.65 -7.12 25.20
N ASN A 626 21.25 -8.38 25.07
CA ASN A 626 22.19 -9.50 25.01
C ASN A 626 22.19 -10.25 23.68
N ASP A 627 21.24 -9.96 22.76
CA ASP A 627 21.18 -10.67 21.49
C ASP A 627 22.32 -10.23 20.56
N ASP A 628 22.99 -11.20 19.94
CA ASP A 628 24.06 -10.95 19.00
C ASP A 628 23.52 -10.35 17.68
N ASP A 629 22.29 -10.68 17.29
CA ASP A 629 21.66 -10.15 16.08
C ASP A 629 21.01 -8.77 16.30
N SER A 630 21.40 -7.84 15.44
CA SER A 630 20.91 -6.46 15.52
C SER A 630 19.44 -6.30 15.12
N GLY A 631 18.89 -7.21 14.31
CA GLY A 631 17.48 -7.24 13.94
C GLY A 631 16.58 -7.62 15.11
N VAL A 632 17.00 -8.61 15.91
CA VAL A 632 16.33 -8.97 17.18
C VAL A 632 16.40 -7.83 18.18
N ARG A 633 17.60 -7.25 18.40
CA ARG A 633 17.76 -6.09 19.30
C ARG A 633 16.88 -4.91 18.90
N LEU A 634 16.83 -4.61 17.60
CA LEU A 634 15.99 -3.54 17.05
C LEU A 634 14.51 -3.80 17.29
N MET A 635 14.04 -5.02 17.01
CA MET A 635 12.64 -5.39 17.24
C MET A 635 12.29 -5.28 18.73
N ALA A 636 13.17 -5.73 19.60
CA ALA A 636 12.96 -5.67 21.04
C ALA A 636 12.93 -4.23 21.58
N VAL A 637 13.79 -3.31 21.10
CA VAL A 637 13.71 -1.88 21.44
C VAL A 637 12.41 -1.25 20.95
N LYS A 638 11.95 -1.58 19.74
CA LYS A 638 10.66 -1.11 19.22
C LYS A 638 9.47 -1.65 19.99
N ALA A 639 9.53 -2.91 20.39
CA ALA A 639 8.53 -3.54 21.22
C ALA A 639 8.41 -2.83 22.57
N ILE A 640 9.54 -2.53 23.24
CA ILE A 640 9.56 -1.73 24.47
C ILE A 640 8.93 -0.35 24.21
N HIS A 641 9.31 0.32 23.12
CA HIS A 641 8.71 1.61 22.76
C HIS A 641 7.18 1.54 22.62
N ALA A 642 6.66 0.51 21.93
CA ALA A 642 5.23 0.30 21.73
C ALA A 642 4.49 0.04 23.05
N LEU A 643 5.06 -0.79 23.95
CA LEU A 643 4.49 -1.04 25.28
C LEU A 643 4.34 0.26 26.08
N HIS A 644 5.37 1.12 26.07
CA HIS A 644 5.36 2.37 26.83
C HIS A 644 4.48 3.46 26.22
N GLN A 645 4.27 3.46 24.89
CA GLN A 645 3.25 4.33 24.28
C GLN A 645 1.84 3.97 24.75
N GLN A 646 1.51 2.68 24.83
CA GLN A 646 0.19 2.20 25.26
C GLN A 646 -0.03 2.37 26.78
N ALA A 647 1.05 2.26 27.57
CA ALA A 647 1.02 2.39 29.03
C ALA A 647 0.60 3.78 29.54
N SER A 648 0.62 4.84 28.72
CA SER A 648 0.07 6.16 29.11
C SER A 648 -1.43 6.10 29.48
N VAL A 649 -2.11 5.00 29.13
CA VAL A 649 -3.52 4.68 29.49
C VAL A 649 -3.63 3.68 30.65
N ARG A 650 -2.57 2.94 30.99
CA ARG A 650 -2.60 1.83 31.98
C ARG A 650 -1.37 1.91 32.89
N ASN A 651 -1.57 2.26 34.17
CA ASN A 651 -0.56 2.42 35.23
C ASN A 651 0.53 1.33 35.27
N PHE A 652 1.57 1.43 34.43
CA PHE A 652 2.82 0.69 34.61
C PHE A 652 3.66 1.43 35.64
N SER A 653 3.90 0.78 36.79
CA SER A 653 4.39 1.44 38.00
C SER A 653 5.90 1.41 38.19
N ASP A 654 6.72 0.98 37.22
CA ASP A 654 8.17 0.99 37.38
C ASP A 654 8.93 1.17 36.05
N THR A 655 9.04 2.42 35.59
CA THR A 655 9.82 2.82 34.40
C THR A 655 11.29 3.14 34.72
N SER A 656 11.69 3.03 35.99
CA SER A 656 13.01 3.49 36.49
C SER A 656 14.17 2.79 35.79
N ASP A 657 14.04 1.49 35.49
CA ASP A 657 15.13 0.69 34.93
C ASP A 657 15.13 0.66 33.39
N THR A 658 14.08 1.17 32.73
CA THR A 658 13.97 1.19 31.26
C THR A 658 14.82 2.32 30.65
N ILE A 659 14.85 3.49 31.29
CA ILE A 659 15.60 4.65 30.80
C ILE A 659 17.12 4.39 30.75
N PRO A 660 17.78 3.87 31.81
CA PRO A 660 19.22 3.57 31.76
C PRO A 660 19.59 2.58 30.65
N PHE A 661 18.75 1.56 30.44
CA PHE A 661 18.94 0.57 29.39
C PHE A 661 18.84 1.18 27.98
N LEU A 662 17.78 1.95 27.70
CA LEU A 662 17.63 2.60 26.40
C LEU A 662 18.75 3.61 26.16
N LYS A 663 19.22 4.31 27.20
CA LYS A 663 20.34 5.25 27.10
C LYS A 663 21.61 4.53 26.67
N ASP A 664 21.91 3.38 27.27
CA ASP A 664 23.05 2.55 26.88
C ASP A 664 22.93 2.09 25.41
N ARG A 665 21.77 1.60 24.97
CA ARG A 665 21.54 1.23 23.56
C ARG A 665 21.68 2.41 22.61
N ALA A 666 21.12 3.56 22.95
CA ALA A 666 21.24 4.80 22.17
C ALA A 666 22.69 5.27 22.03
N GLN A 667 23.53 5.03 23.04
CA GLN A 667 24.93 5.48 23.06
C GLN A 667 25.91 4.48 22.44
N ASN A 668 25.72 3.20 22.71
CA ASN A 668 26.77 2.19 22.61
C ASN A 668 26.42 1.01 21.70
N ASP A 669 25.18 0.87 21.21
CA ASP A 669 24.87 -0.20 20.26
C ASP A 669 25.63 0.01 18.94
N ASP A 670 26.18 -1.07 18.37
CA ASP A 670 26.93 -1.00 17.12
C ASP A 670 26.01 -0.72 15.91
N ASN A 671 24.76 -1.18 15.97
CA ASN A 671 23.77 -1.00 14.93
C ASN A 671 23.05 0.36 15.05
N SER A 672 23.11 1.16 13.97
CA SER A 672 22.50 2.49 13.95
C SER A 672 20.96 2.48 13.97
N GLY A 673 20.33 1.40 13.51
CA GLY A 673 18.89 1.18 13.62
C GLY A 673 18.45 1.05 15.08
N VAL A 674 19.20 0.27 15.88
CA VAL A 674 18.96 0.12 17.32
C VAL A 674 19.18 1.43 18.06
N ARG A 675 20.31 2.12 17.79
CA ARG A 675 20.59 3.44 18.40
C ARG A 675 19.48 4.44 18.11
N ARG A 676 19.01 4.52 16.86
CA ARG A 676 17.91 5.39 16.44
C ARG A 676 16.62 5.04 17.18
N ALA A 677 16.22 3.77 17.19
CA ALA A 677 14.98 3.34 17.84
C ALA A 677 15.02 3.61 19.35
N ALA A 678 16.17 3.43 20.00
CA ALA A 678 16.34 3.74 21.41
C ALA A 678 16.24 5.26 21.68
N LEU A 679 16.81 6.10 20.82
CA LEU A 679 16.68 7.57 20.92
C LEU A 679 15.24 8.03 20.75
N GLU A 680 14.52 7.48 19.77
CA GLU A 680 13.10 7.76 19.56
C GLU A 680 12.29 7.34 20.78
N ALA A 681 12.55 6.15 21.33
CA ALA A 681 11.86 5.66 22.52
C ALA A 681 12.05 6.58 23.73
N ILE A 682 13.28 7.03 23.99
CA ILE A 682 13.58 7.98 25.08
C ILE A 682 12.91 9.34 24.81
N ALA A 683 13.02 9.88 23.60
CA ALA A 683 12.51 11.20 23.28
C ALA A 683 10.98 11.30 23.39
N TYR A 684 10.25 10.26 22.98
CA TYR A 684 8.79 10.31 22.89
C TYR A 684 8.07 9.68 24.08
N CYS A 685 8.67 8.72 24.79
CA CYS A 685 8.06 8.10 25.97
C CYS A 685 8.63 8.61 27.31
N PHE A 686 9.84 9.18 27.29
CA PHE A 686 10.59 9.56 28.49
C PHE A 686 11.20 10.96 28.37
N SER A 687 10.45 11.90 27.78
CA SER A 687 10.91 13.27 27.53
C SER A 687 11.31 14.02 28.81
N ASP A 688 10.69 13.70 29.94
CA ASP A 688 10.92 14.36 31.24
C ASP A 688 12.20 13.87 31.94
N ALA A 689 12.86 12.83 31.43
CA ALA A 689 14.08 12.31 32.05
C ALA A 689 15.24 13.30 31.86
N PRO A 690 15.99 13.65 32.92
CA PRO A 690 16.97 14.74 32.91
C PRO A 690 18.13 14.53 31.93
N ASP A 691 18.44 13.28 31.60
CA ASP A 691 19.53 12.91 30.69
C ASP A 691 19.10 12.80 29.21
N THR A 692 17.81 12.96 28.89
CA THR A 692 17.28 12.83 27.52
C THR A 692 17.82 13.90 26.59
N ILE A 693 17.71 15.18 26.98
CA ILE A 693 18.20 16.30 26.15
C ILE A 693 19.72 16.20 25.94
N PRO A 694 20.58 16.02 26.98
CA PRO A 694 22.02 15.85 26.78
C PRO A 694 22.37 14.70 25.83
N LEU A 695 21.67 13.56 25.94
CA LEU A 695 21.86 12.41 25.05
C LEU A 695 21.53 12.78 23.60
N LEU A 696 20.37 13.38 23.35
CA LEU A 696 19.96 13.77 22.00
C LEU A 696 20.94 14.79 21.40
N LYS A 697 21.36 15.80 22.19
CA LYS A 697 22.33 16.82 21.75
C LYS A 697 23.64 16.15 21.31
N ASP A 698 24.16 15.24 22.13
CA ASP A 698 25.37 14.48 21.80
C ASP A 698 25.20 13.61 20.55
N ARG A 699 24.09 12.87 20.43
CA ARG A 699 23.83 12.01 19.26
C ARG A 699 23.61 12.80 17.97
N ALA A 700 22.96 13.97 18.04
CA ALA A 700 22.86 14.89 16.91
C ALA A 700 24.25 15.37 16.46
N GLN A 701 25.16 15.58 17.41
CA GLN A 701 26.47 16.16 17.13
C GLN A 701 27.53 15.15 16.67
N HIS A 702 27.54 13.96 17.27
CA HIS A 702 28.68 13.06 17.25
C HIS A 702 28.38 11.64 16.78
N ASP A 703 27.11 11.26 16.52
CA ASP A 703 26.83 9.90 16.03
C ASP A 703 27.41 9.68 14.63
N GLY A 704 28.09 8.54 14.42
CA GLY A 704 28.69 8.20 13.14
C GLY A 704 27.66 7.99 12.02
N ASN A 705 26.40 7.68 12.35
CA ASN A 705 25.36 7.43 11.36
C ASN A 705 24.42 8.64 11.18
N SER A 706 24.24 9.07 9.93
CA SER A 706 23.40 10.22 9.58
C SER A 706 21.92 10.04 9.93
N ASN A 707 21.38 8.81 9.90
CA ASN A 707 19.99 8.58 10.30
C ASN A 707 19.78 8.79 11.80
N VAL A 708 20.78 8.47 12.62
CA VAL A 708 20.75 8.71 14.06
C VAL A 708 20.86 10.21 14.35
N ARG A 709 21.80 10.91 13.70
CA ARG A 709 21.94 12.37 13.84
C ARG A 709 20.66 13.10 13.43
N ARG A 710 20.05 12.70 12.31
CA ARG A 710 18.76 13.22 11.86
C ARG A 710 17.67 13.00 12.91
N ALA A 711 17.48 11.76 13.36
CA ALA A 711 16.43 11.44 14.33
C ALA A 711 16.60 12.25 15.61
N ALA A 712 17.84 12.44 16.08
CA ALA A 712 18.13 13.30 17.22
C ALA A 712 17.78 14.77 16.96
N VAL A 713 18.14 15.34 15.80
CA VAL A 713 17.76 16.71 15.40
C VAL A 713 16.25 16.89 15.38
N GLU A 714 15.51 15.94 14.79
CA GLU A 714 14.05 15.97 14.71
C GLU A 714 13.40 15.85 16.09
N ALA A 715 13.90 14.93 16.93
CA ALA A 715 13.43 14.75 18.30
C ALA A 715 13.67 15.98 19.18
N ILE A 716 14.85 16.62 19.09
CA ILE A 716 15.15 17.87 19.80
C ILE A 716 14.18 18.97 19.38
N ALA A 717 13.96 19.14 18.07
CA ALA A 717 13.07 20.18 17.58
C ALA A 717 11.61 19.96 17.97
N TYR A 718 11.16 18.70 18.03
CA TYR A 718 9.78 18.36 18.35
C TYR A 718 9.50 18.39 19.86
N CYS A 719 10.32 17.72 20.68
CA CYS A 719 10.08 17.57 22.12
C CYS A 719 10.69 18.70 22.95
N PHE A 720 11.72 19.39 22.44
CA PHE A 720 12.57 20.30 23.23
C PHE A 720 12.80 21.64 22.52
N GLY A 721 11.80 22.11 21.78
CA GLY A 721 11.88 23.38 21.04
C GLY A 721 12.11 24.61 21.92
N ASP A 722 11.67 24.56 23.19
CA ASP A 722 11.83 25.63 24.18
C ASP A 722 13.21 25.65 24.85
N ASP A 723 14.04 24.61 24.67
CA ASP A 723 15.40 24.59 25.23
C ASP A 723 16.30 25.63 24.53
N PRO A 724 17.03 26.48 25.29
CA PRO A 724 17.78 27.59 24.72
C PRO A 724 18.92 27.17 23.79
N ASP A 725 19.43 25.94 23.90
CA ASP A 725 20.51 25.45 23.02
C ASP A 725 19.98 24.72 21.79
N THR A 726 18.67 24.47 21.67
CA THR A 726 18.06 23.77 20.54
C THR A 726 18.33 24.49 19.22
N ILE A 727 18.01 25.79 19.13
CA ILE A 727 18.25 26.58 17.91
C ILE A 727 19.75 26.67 17.57
N PRO A 728 20.66 27.02 18.51
CA PRO A 728 22.10 27.00 18.25
C PRO A 728 22.62 25.66 17.72
N LEU A 729 22.21 24.54 18.33
CA LEU A 729 22.63 23.21 17.89
C LEU A 729 22.14 22.90 16.48
N ILE A 730 20.87 23.17 16.19
CA ILE A 730 20.32 22.88 14.86
C ILE A 730 20.99 23.77 13.80
N LYS A 731 21.25 25.06 14.09
CA LYS A 731 22.04 25.93 13.19
C LYS A 731 23.43 25.37 12.92
N ASP A 732 24.09 24.84 13.95
CA ASP A 732 25.37 24.18 13.81
C ASP A 732 25.29 22.94 12.90
N ARG A 733 24.25 22.10 13.06
CA ARG A 733 24.01 20.95 12.16
C ARG A 733 23.72 21.36 10.72
N VAL A 734 22.98 22.45 10.51
CA VAL A 734 22.77 22.99 9.16
C VAL A 734 24.08 23.42 8.51
N GLN A 735 25.02 23.98 9.26
CA GLN A 735 26.23 24.57 8.69
C GLN A 735 27.39 23.58 8.58
N HIS A 736 27.48 22.61 9.50
CA HIS A 736 28.68 21.80 9.68
C HIS A 736 28.45 20.29 9.57
N ASP A 737 27.22 19.80 9.38
CA ASP A 737 27.04 18.36 9.16
C ASP A 737 27.52 17.96 7.76
N ASP A 738 28.39 16.96 7.69
CA ASP A 738 28.97 16.48 6.43
C ASP A 738 27.92 15.89 5.49
N VAL A 739 26.77 15.42 6.02
CA VAL A 739 25.73 14.75 5.24
C VAL A 739 24.57 15.70 4.97
N SER A 740 24.31 15.96 3.69
CA SER A 740 23.25 16.88 3.25
C SER A 740 21.86 16.49 3.71
N TYR A 741 21.59 15.19 3.85
CA TYR A 741 20.34 14.69 4.43
C TYR A 741 20.08 15.22 5.85
N VAL A 742 21.11 15.31 6.68
CA VAL A 742 21.01 15.87 8.05
C VAL A 742 20.89 17.39 7.99
N ARG A 743 21.69 18.07 7.15
CA ARG A 743 21.58 19.54 6.95
C ARG A 743 20.17 19.93 6.52
N ARG A 744 19.58 19.19 5.58
CA ARG A 744 18.20 19.38 5.11
C ARG A 744 17.18 19.18 6.22
N ALA A 745 17.33 18.13 7.03
CA ALA A 745 16.47 17.89 8.18
C ALA A 745 16.60 19.00 9.23
N ALA A 746 17.81 19.54 9.45
CA ALA A 746 18.08 20.63 10.36
C ALA A 746 17.49 21.97 9.86
N VAL A 747 17.57 22.29 8.56
CA VAL A 747 16.89 23.46 7.96
C VAL A 747 15.38 23.37 8.21
N LYS A 748 14.83 22.17 8.06
CA LYS A 748 13.43 21.86 8.36
C LYS A 748 13.10 22.00 9.85
N ALA A 749 13.95 21.52 10.73
CA ALA A 749 13.77 21.63 12.16
C ALA A 749 13.73 23.10 12.60
N LEU A 750 14.63 23.95 12.07
CA LEU A 750 14.58 25.40 12.26
C LEU A 750 13.27 26.00 11.77
N TYR A 751 12.80 25.59 10.58
CA TYR A 751 11.51 26.04 10.05
C TYR A 751 10.36 25.77 11.03
N VAL A 752 10.28 24.56 11.60
CA VAL A 752 9.21 24.18 12.55
C VAL A 752 9.29 25.04 13.82
N LEU A 753 10.49 25.18 14.39
CA LEU A 753 10.72 25.94 15.63
C LEU A 753 10.37 27.43 15.48
N TYR A 754 10.76 28.04 14.36
CA TYR A 754 10.44 29.44 14.10
C TYR A 754 8.94 29.64 13.78
N GLY A 755 8.27 28.62 13.22
CA GLY A 755 6.82 28.65 13.00
C GLY A 755 5.99 28.55 14.29
N GLN A 756 6.47 27.81 15.30
CA GLN A 756 5.84 27.70 16.61
C GLN A 756 5.94 29.00 17.43
N SER A 757 6.95 29.83 17.16
CA SER A 757 7.28 31.05 17.92
C SER A 757 6.47 32.31 17.54
N ASN A 758 5.34 32.16 16.83
CA ASN A 758 4.49 33.24 16.30
C ASN A 758 5.14 34.02 15.13
N MET A 759 4.39 34.28 14.05
CA MET A 759 4.86 34.90 12.78
C MET A 759 5.60 36.24 12.96
N GLN A 760 5.40 36.93 14.08
CA GLN A 760 6.06 38.19 14.40
C GLN A 760 7.59 38.07 14.50
N PHE A 761 8.13 36.87 14.80
CA PHE A 761 9.56 36.66 14.98
C PHE A 761 10.36 36.74 13.68
N TRP A 762 9.83 36.27 12.54
CA TRP A 762 10.55 36.31 11.25
C TRP A 762 10.73 37.74 10.73
N ALA A 763 9.79 38.64 11.02
CA ALA A 763 9.89 40.06 10.67
C ALA A 763 11.04 40.77 11.42
N ASP A 764 11.38 40.29 12.63
CA ASP A 764 12.44 40.86 13.47
C ASP A 764 13.78 40.08 13.38
N ALA A 765 13.82 38.94 12.69
CA ALA A 765 14.96 38.03 12.60
C ALA A 765 15.85 38.22 11.35
N LEU A 766 16.18 39.48 11.02
CA LEU A 766 17.01 39.84 9.86
C LEU A 766 18.30 39.02 9.76
N ASP A 767 18.98 38.77 10.89
CA ASP A 767 20.21 37.98 10.95
C ASP A 767 20.01 36.51 10.52
N THR A 768 18.85 35.92 10.82
CA THR A 768 18.53 34.54 10.42
C THR A 768 18.18 34.47 8.93
N ILE A 769 17.49 35.48 8.40
CA ILE A 769 17.21 35.58 6.96
C ILE A 769 18.51 35.75 6.17
N LEU A 770 19.40 36.63 6.60
CA LEU A 770 20.71 36.83 5.97
C LEU A 770 21.55 35.54 6.01
N TRP A 771 21.53 34.82 7.13
CA TRP A 771 22.20 33.53 7.25
C TRP A 771 21.62 32.48 6.30
N PHE A 772 20.29 32.36 6.17
CA PHE A 772 19.66 31.47 5.17
C PHE A 772 19.98 31.90 3.74
N LYS A 773 19.95 33.20 3.42
CA LYS A 773 20.32 33.72 2.08
C LYS A 773 21.76 33.34 1.72
N LYS A 774 22.68 33.31 2.70
CA LYS A 774 24.05 32.85 2.52
C LYS A 774 24.14 31.33 2.34
N LEU A 775 23.41 30.56 3.15
CA LEU A 775 23.37 29.10 3.03
C LEU A 775 22.84 28.63 1.67
N ALA A 776 21.80 29.28 1.14
CA ALA A 776 21.28 29.00 -0.20
C ALA A 776 22.25 29.39 -1.35
N GLN A 777 23.34 30.08 -1.06
CA GLN A 777 24.40 30.39 -2.03
C GLN A 777 25.58 29.43 -1.92
N GLU A 778 25.96 29.07 -0.70
CA GLU A 778 27.24 28.43 -0.42
C GLU A 778 27.13 26.91 -0.18
N ASP A 779 25.94 26.38 0.13
CA ASP A 779 25.81 24.93 0.35
C ASP A 779 26.08 24.15 -0.94
N SER A 780 26.95 23.14 -0.82
CA SER A 780 27.34 22.28 -1.94
C SER A 780 26.19 21.43 -2.49
N ASP A 781 25.19 21.11 -1.67
CA ASP A 781 24.08 20.24 -2.03
C ASP A 781 22.86 21.03 -2.52
N GLU A 782 22.41 20.72 -3.73
CA GLU A 782 21.29 21.38 -4.39
C GLU A 782 19.98 21.22 -3.64
N HIS A 783 19.77 20.11 -2.94
CA HIS A 783 18.54 19.88 -2.19
C HIS A 783 18.49 20.74 -0.93
N VAL A 784 19.63 21.00 -0.29
CA VAL A 784 19.73 21.97 0.81
C VAL A 784 19.49 23.39 0.29
N ARG A 785 20.17 23.81 -0.78
CA ARG A 785 19.96 25.15 -1.37
C ARG A 785 18.50 25.38 -1.77
N ARG A 786 17.91 24.42 -2.49
CA ARG A 786 16.48 24.42 -2.87
C ARG A 786 15.57 24.54 -1.65
N ARG A 787 15.83 23.78 -0.59
CA ARG A 787 15.01 23.80 0.63
C ARG A 787 15.06 25.17 1.30
N VAL A 788 16.23 25.79 1.36
CA VAL A 788 16.42 27.11 1.98
C VAL A 788 15.74 28.22 1.17
N VAL A 789 15.86 28.19 -0.16
CA VAL A 789 15.12 29.09 -1.07
C VAL A 789 13.62 29.04 -0.78
N GLN A 790 13.05 27.84 -0.70
CA GLN A 790 11.62 27.66 -0.45
C GLN A 790 11.20 28.20 0.93
N VAL A 791 12.05 28.05 1.96
CA VAL A 791 11.80 28.65 3.29
C VAL A 791 11.76 30.18 3.21
N ILE A 792 12.75 30.80 2.55
CA ILE A 792 12.84 32.27 2.41
C ILE A 792 11.65 32.80 1.62
N ALA A 793 11.37 32.24 0.43
CA ALA A 793 10.30 32.73 -0.44
C ALA A 793 8.90 32.64 0.18
N ARG A 794 8.70 31.74 1.16
CA ARG A 794 7.42 31.55 1.85
C ARG A 794 7.19 32.53 2.99
N HIS A 795 8.23 32.85 3.75
CA HIS A 795 8.12 33.61 4.99
C HIS A 795 8.64 35.03 4.90
N CYS A 796 9.39 35.36 3.84
CA CYS A 796 9.86 36.70 3.55
C CYS A 796 9.05 37.34 2.40
N ILE A 797 7.72 37.13 2.39
CA ILE A 797 6.86 37.64 1.31
C ILE A 797 6.80 39.17 1.28
N ASP A 798 6.88 39.80 2.45
CA ASP A 798 6.84 41.25 2.61
C ASP A 798 8.26 41.89 2.62
N ASP A 799 9.32 41.09 2.56
CA ASP A 799 10.70 41.59 2.48
C ASP A 799 10.99 42.11 1.05
N PRO A 800 11.20 43.42 0.86
CA PRO A 800 11.47 43.99 -0.46
C PRO A 800 12.75 43.44 -1.12
N ASP A 801 13.68 42.89 -0.33
CA ASP A 801 14.94 42.33 -0.83
C ASP A 801 14.81 40.86 -1.25
N THR A 802 13.66 40.21 -1.04
CA THR A 802 13.51 38.79 -1.38
C THR A 802 13.40 38.57 -2.89
N VAL A 803 12.57 39.32 -3.63
CA VAL A 803 12.46 39.15 -5.09
C VAL A 803 13.75 39.49 -5.83
N PRO A 804 14.45 40.60 -5.54
CA PRO A 804 15.76 40.86 -6.11
C PRO A 804 16.78 39.75 -5.82
N TRP A 805 16.76 39.18 -4.61
CA TRP A 805 17.63 38.07 -4.24
C TRP A 805 17.28 36.78 -4.99
N LEU A 806 15.99 36.47 -5.17
CA LEU A 806 15.54 35.32 -5.97
C LEU A 806 15.95 35.49 -7.45
N LYS A 807 15.88 36.70 -8.02
CA LYS A 807 16.40 37.00 -9.37
C LYS A 807 17.86 36.63 -9.51
N ASP A 808 18.69 37.10 -8.58
CA ASP A 808 20.13 36.83 -8.57
C ASP A 808 20.40 35.33 -8.44
N ARG A 809 19.68 34.60 -7.58
CA ARG A 809 19.84 33.15 -7.43
C ARG A 809 19.43 32.37 -8.68
N VAL A 810 18.33 32.72 -9.35
CA VAL A 810 17.94 32.07 -10.61
C VAL A 810 19.04 32.21 -11.65
N GLN A 811 19.70 33.37 -11.73
CA GLN A 811 20.71 33.60 -12.76
C GLN A 811 22.07 32.95 -12.43
N GLN A 812 22.37 32.73 -11.15
CA GLN A 812 23.70 32.33 -10.69
C GLN A 812 23.78 30.88 -10.18
N ASP A 813 22.66 30.25 -9.81
CA ASP A 813 22.68 28.86 -9.33
C ASP A 813 22.95 27.89 -10.49
N ASP A 814 23.95 27.03 -10.30
CA ASP A 814 24.40 26.08 -11.31
C ASP A 814 23.39 24.95 -11.54
N ASN A 815 22.55 24.65 -10.55
CA ASN A 815 21.63 23.52 -10.59
C ASN A 815 20.24 23.94 -11.12
N TYR A 816 19.82 23.27 -12.20
CA TYR A 816 18.53 23.50 -12.85
C TYR A 816 17.33 23.33 -11.89
N SER A 817 17.37 22.35 -10.97
CA SER A 817 16.28 22.11 -10.01
C SER A 817 16.10 23.28 -9.03
N VAL A 818 17.20 23.91 -8.62
CA VAL A 818 17.16 25.09 -7.74
C VAL A 818 16.60 26.28 -8.51
N ARG A 819 17.12 26.56 -9.72
CA ARG A 819 16.61 27.64 -10.59
C ARG A 819 15.12 27.50 -10.86
N LEU A 820 14.69 26.29 -11.25
CA LEU A 820 13.28 25.98 -11.49
C LEU A 820 12.44 26.21 -10.23
N SER A 821 12.89 25.75 -9.06
CA SER A 821 12.19 25.99 -7.81
C SER A 821 12.06 27.48 -7.47
N ILE A 822 13.03 28.32 -7.83
CA ILE A 822 12.95 29.76 -7.58
C ILE A 822 11.94 30.41 -8.54
N LEU A 823 12.00 30.10 -9.84
CA LEU A 823 11.03 30.58 -10.83
C LEU A 823 9.61 30.22 -10.41
N TYR A 824 9.46 29.00 -9.92
CA TYR A 824 8.22 28.47 -9.39
C TYR A 824 7.69 29.30 -8.20
N GLU A 825 8.53 29.56 -7.19
CA GLU A 825 8.14 30.37 -6.01
C GLU A 825 7.85 31.85 -6.41
N LEU A 826 8.58 32.40 -7.39
CA LEU A 826 8.32 33.73 -7.97
C LEU A 826 6.95 33.82 -8.62
N MET A 827 6.58 32.83 -9.45
CA MET A 827 5.26 32.77 -10.10
C MET A 827 4.13 32.68 -9.08
N ASN A 828 4.28 31.85 -8.07
CA ASN A 828 3.17 31.57 -7.16
C ASN A 828 2.97 32.63 -6.09
N ARG A 829 4.05 33.21 -5.56
CA ARG A 829 3.98 34.12 -4.41
C ARG A 829 4.20 35.57 -4.78
N TYR A 830 4.94 35.81 -5.87
CA TYR A 830 5.35 37.14 -6.29
C TYR A 830 4.86 37.49 -7.70
N ALA A 831 3.82 36.82 -8.22
CA ALA A 831 3.25 37.07 -9.56
C ALA A 831 2.93 38.56 -9.83
N ARG A 832 2.55 39.32 -8.79
CA ARG A 832 2.21 40.75 -8.91
C ARG A 832 3.41 41.68 -8.69
N HIS A 833 4.57 41.14 -8.34
CA HIS A 833 5.78 41.93 -8.17
C HIS A 833 6.30 42.37 -9.55
N PRO A 834 6.64 43.67 -9.75
CA PRO A 834 6.98 44.21 -11.07
C PRO A 834 8.12 43.46 -11.80
N GLN A 835 9.08 42.95 -11.04
CA GLN A 835 10.26 42.27 -11.60
C GLN A 835 10.03 40.80 -11.96
N THR A 836 8.93 40.17 -11.52
CA THR A 836 8.71 38.73 -11.74
C THR A 836 8.62 38.40 -13.22
N TRP A 837 7.89 39.21 -14.00
CA TRP A 837 7.78 39.04 -15.45
C TRP A 837 9.10 39.24 -16.18
N ASP A 838 9.91 40.21 -15.76
CA ASP A 838 11.23 40.45 -16.35
C ASP A 838 12.15 39.25 -16.11
N ILE A 839 12.14 38.67 -14.90
CA ILE A 839 12.92 37.46 -14.58
C ILE A 839 12.49 36.28 -15.44
N MET A 840 11.18 36.04 -15.55
CA MET A 840 10.64 34.95 -16.37
C MET A 840 10.98 35.12 -17.85
N SER A 841 10.91 36.36 -18.35
CA SER A 841 11.25 36.67 -19.75
C SER A 841 12.75 36.50 -20.01
N ASP A 842 13.60 36.96 -19.08
CA ASP A 842 15.05 36.77 -19.15
C ASP A 842 15.41 35.27 -19.17
N CYS A 843 14.78 34.45 -18.32
CA CYS A 843 15.02 33.00 -18.27
C CYS A 843 14.56 32.29 -19.55
N ALA A 844 13.34 32.55 -20.01
CA ALA A 844 12.81 31.93 -21.23
C ALA A 844 13.63 32.23 -22.50
N GLN A 845 14.46 33.28 -22.48
CA GLN A 845 15.35 33.64 -23.59
C GLN A 845 16.74 32.99 -23.50
N ASN A 846 17.19 32.59 -22.31
CA ASN A 846 18.60 32.26 -22.04
C ASN A 846 18.84 30.87 -21.43
N ASP A 847 17.81 30.18 -20.94
CA ASP A 847 17.81 28.83 -20.34
C ASP A 847 16.68 28.02 -21.01
#